data_AF-A0A7G6XSR9-F1
#
_entry.id   AF-A0A7G6XSR9-F1
#
_cell.length_a   1.000
_cell.length_b   1.000
_cell.length_c   1.000
_cell.angle_alpha   90.00
_cell.angle_beta   90.00
_cell.angle_gamma   90.00
#
_symmetry.space_group_name_H-M   'P 1'
#
loop_
_entity.id
_entity.type
_entity.pdbx_description
1 polymer ?
#
loop_
_entity_poly.entity_id
_entity_poly.type
_entity_poly.pdbx_seq_one_letter_code
_entity_poly.pdbx_strand_id
1 'polypeptide(L)'
;MTAASVAALPPARHVLVVATQCDALADKTLNDLVDVADELHRVLVDPDLGACRDADVPHAALVRSGKADRTTVDTAVREAVVRAGEARAVLVLAFLGHGQSPPGSPQLYYMAANSRPDDPVMCLDVNGLIKDAVNHPNIAGLIVLLDTCQSGAALPSAEALVGGFRDGQTRVSVLAAAPAQEPAYDLDFSRRIVHHVREGFPEAGEFVSVARYRAALAADLPSQDPLSLEYDGVPTAVEEGLWLAKNSSRRPVAIAVGLGPIGAAQLGDALRSWPQGGADATACVEDLQDLAALRDRAGAGHDIGALRVYEVADALLLVRETELFLVMWAGQQLTSYDVRRAMTELNAGSEGFRKPLTAPPELTAGELLRHFLEDAALHDPHGGSRRPYARALARCLVAVAHACGMDAAGEEVLKWAEAHGLTVELTDAVERARRLREQASASLVISLHAALTDWPDSLTVWLRQGDKCSNAHSVACTPSREGVESALPEVLEWAEDLLPPDVRLTHIDMVVRAALLPKWRPEEAEDGLYRLGVDRSVVLRWADRLFVPRHFRSMNKRARLHLEACRKHVLDTGESPVGWLNATSSGDVAAVHEHCKAGLCPPAVGIGHRSGVFSDLLQTLLPYAPVLLWPDGESGTVVEPPAGLARLWERLPADFIRAQRLQWSADLNGQYATAPNQESAELMELAALRAAWHDLPWLDFCDSFRGRAPMSAGGTE
;
A
#
# COMPACT_ATOMS: atom_id res chain seq x y z
N MET A 1 6.44 9.07 22.53
CA MET A 1 6.13 10.10 21.51
C MET A 1 7.21 10.06 20.45
N THR A 2 7.08 9.14 19.50
CA THR A 2 7.97 9.01 18.34
C THR A 2 7.16 9.46 17.13
N ALA A 3 7.63 10.52 16.49
CA ALA A 3 6.97 11.16 15.36
C ALA A 3 6.84 10.16 14.20
N ALA A 4 5.63 10.08 13.64
CA ALA A 4 5.38 9.39 12.39
C ALA A 4 6.32 9.92 11.30
N SER A 5 7.03 9.01 10.63
CA SER A 5 7.79 9.32 9.43
C SER A 5 6.81 9.62 8.31
N VAL A 6 6.38 10.87 8.24
CA VAL A 6 5.90 11.49 7.00
C VAL A 6 7.00 11.25 5.97
N ALA A 7 6.70 10.61 4.84
CA ALA A 7 7.63 10.53 3.72
C ALA A 7 8.13 11.96 3.45
N ALA A 8 9.38 12.23 3.82
CA ALA A 8 9.90 13.57 3.81
C ALA A 8 9.88 14.05 2.36
N LEU A 9 9.07 15.08 2.08
CA LEU A 9 9.13 15.76 0.79
C LEU A 9 10.59 16.08 0.49
N PRO A 10 11.08 15.81 -0.74
CA PRO A 10 12.45 16.13 -1.10
C PRO A 10 12.73 17.60 -0.75
N PRO A 11 13.93 17.92 -0.23
CA PRO A 11 14.25 19.27 0.21
C PRO A 11 14.02 20.26 -0.92
N ALA A 12 13.57 21.47 -0.57
CA ALA A 12 13.41 22.55 -1.56
C ALA A 12 14.72 22.73 -2.36
N ARG A 13 14.61 23.18 -3.60
CA ARG A 13 15.76 23.34 -4.50
C ARG A 13 15.80 24.75 -5.03
N HIS A 14 16.94 25.41 -4.97
CA HIS A 14 17.15 26.74 -5.54
C HIS A 14 18.13 26.65 -6.72
N VAL A 15 18.00 27.53 -7.71
CA VAL A 15 18.93 27.61 -8.84
C VAL A 15 19.42 29.03 -9.08
N LEU A 16 20.73 29.17 -9.35
CA LEU A 16 21.33 30.37 -9.92
C LEU A 16 22.15 30.00 -11.15
N VAL A 17 21.83 30.62 -12.29
CA VAL A 17 22.59 30.48 -13.54
C VAL A 17 23.36 31.78 -13.78
N VAL A 18 24.69 31.67 -13.85
CA VAL A 18 25.62 32.76 -14.13
C VAL A 18 26.15 32.60 -15.55
N ALA A 19 25.94 33.62 -16.37
CA ALA A 19 26.38 33.68 -17.75
C ALA A 19 26.86 35.10 -18.08
N THR A 20 28.18 35.26 -18.24
CA THR A 20 28.86 36.53 -18.49
C THR A 20 29.86 36.40 -19.63
N GLN A 21 30.02 37.48 -20.39
CA GLN A 21 30.96 37.61 -21.49
C GLN A 21 32.06 38.57 -21.05
N CYS A 22 33.31 38.10 -21.05
CA CYS A 22 34.48 38.93 -20.70
C CYS A 22 34.78 39.95 -21.81
N ASP A 23 34.76 41.25 -21.49
CA ASP A 23 35.02 42.34 -22.45
C ASP A 23 36.45 42.31 -22.99
N ALA A 24 37.41 41.83 -22.19
CA ALA A 24 38.80 41.69 -22.58
C ALA A 24 39.05 40.56 -23.61
N LEU A 25 38.05 39.71 -23.85
CA LEU A 25 38.06 38.61 -24.82
C LEU A 25 37.02 38.83 -25.94
N ALA A 26 36.92 40.08 -26.43
CA ALA A 26 35.96 40.45 -27.48
C ALA A 26 36.13 39.64 -28.78
N ASP A 27 37.35 39.17 -29.07
CA ASP A 27 37.69 38.30 -30.19
C ASP A 27 37.22 36.84 -30.02
N LYS A 28 36.82 36.46 -28.80
CA LYS A 28 36.29 35.14 -28.43
C LYS A 28 34.88 35.27 -27.86
N THR A 29 33.99 35.90 -28.62
CA THR A 29 32.59 36.05 -28.22
C THR A 29 31.89 34.69 -28.23
N LEU A 30 31.21 34.35 -27.14
CA LEU A 30 30.38 33.15 -27.04
C LEU A 30 28.99 33.48 -27.57
N ASN A 31 28.73 33.11 -28.82
CA ASN A 31 27.44 33.31 -29.45
C ASN A 31 26.35 32.53 -28.69
N ASP A 32 25.15 33.11 -28.60
CA ASP A 32 23.98 32.55 -27.90
C ASP A 32 24.15 32.31 -26.39
N LEU A 33 25.21 32.83 -25.75
CA LEU A 33 25.45 32.63 -24.31
C LEU A 33 24.23 32.95 -23.44
N VAL A 34 23.56 34.07 -23.73
CA VAL A 34 22.37 34.50 -22.99
C VAL A 34 21.19 33.57 -23.25
N ASP A 35 20.98 33.16 -24.50
CA ASP A 35 19.86 32.30 -24.88
C ASP A 35 19.99 30.90 -24.27
N VAL A 36 21.20 30.31 -24.32
CA VAL A 36 21.49 29.01 -23.69
C VAL A 36 21.34 29.09 -22.17
N ALA A 37 21.80 30.18 -21.55
CA ALA A 37 21.67 30.36 -20.11
C ALA A 37 20.20 30.55 -19.68
N ASP A 38 19.41 31.31 -20.44
CA ASP A 38 17.97 31.46 -20.23
C ASP A 38 17.24 30.12 -20.43
N GLU A 39 17.65 29.33 -21.40
CA GLU A 39 17.06 28.02 -21.66
C GLU A 39 17.38 27.01 -20.55
N LEU A 40 18.63 26.97 -20.08
CA LEU A 40 19.05 26.17 -18.94
C LEU A 40 18.30 26.57 -17.67
N HIS A 41 18.20 27.87 -17.39
CA HIS A 41 17.42 28.35 -16.24
C HIS A 41 15.95 27.91 -16.35
N ARG A 42 15.33 28.09 -17.52
CA ARG A 42 13.93 27.76 -17.76
C ARG A 42 13.61 26.29 -17.48
N VAL A 43 14.44 25.36 -17.97
CA VAL A 43 14.20 23.93 -17.71
C VAL A 43 14.49 23.54 -16.27
N LEU A 44 15.40 24.25 -15.59
CA LEU A 44 15.71 23.99 -14.18
C LEU A 44 14.61 24.50 -13.24
N VAL A 45 13.94 25.62 -13.56
CA VAL A 45 12.83 26.16 -12.75
C VAL A 45 11.46 25.56 -13.09
N ASP A 46 11.35 24.80 -14.18
CA ASP A 46 10.11 24.11 -14.55
C ASP A 46 9.74 23.07 -13.48
N PRO A 47 8.54 23.16 -12.85
CA PRO A 47 8.10 22.26 -11.77
C PRO A 47 8.09 20.77 -12.14
N ASP A 48 7.91 20.45 -13.42
CA ASP A 48 7.81 19.09 -13.94
C ASP A 48 9.15 18.57 -14.50
N LEU A 49 10.16 19.44 -14.59
CA LEU A 49 11.51 19.10 -15.01
C LEU A 49 12.50 19.30 -13.85
N GLY A 50 13.21 20.43 -13.78
CA GLY A 50 14.22 20.65 -12.76
C GLY A 50 13.68 20.85 -11.34
N ALA A 51 12.42 21.29 -11.22
CA ALA A 51 11.72 21.54 -9.95
C ALA A 51 12.49 22.44 -8.97
N CYS A 52 13.37 23.30 -9.49
CA CYS A 52 14.03 24.34 -8.71
C CYS A 52 13.13 25.58 -8.63
N ARG A 53 13.27 26.33 -7.54
CA ARG A 53 12.87 27.72 -7.46
C ARG A 53 14.04 28.59 -7.88
N ASP A 54 13.76 29.79 -8.39
CA ASP A 54 14.81 30.77 -8.56
C ASP A 54 15.46 31.06 -7.19
N ALA A 55 16.77 31.34 -7.16
CA ALA A 55 17.44 31.75 -5.93
C ALA A 55 16.95 33.12 -5.41
N ASP A 56 16.16 33.85 -6.22
CA ASP A 56 15.50 35.13 -5.94
C ASP A 56 16.50 36.25 -5.60
N VAL A 57 17.78 36.09 -5.93
CA VAL A 57 18.86 36.98 -5.49
C VAL A 57 18.80 38.34 -6.19
N PRO A 58 19.22 39.43 -5.52
CA PRO A 58 19.45 40.69 -6.21
C PRO A 58 20.35 40.45 -7.42
N HIS A 59 20.01 41.05 -8.56
CA HIS A 59 20.79 40.94 -9.80
C HIS A 59 20.81 39.55 -10.46
N ALA A 60 19.93 38.60 -10.10
CA ALA A 60 19.84 37.27 -10.74
C ALA A 60 19.74 37.35 -12.28
N ALA A 61 18.88 38.23 -12.81
CA ALA A 61 18.77 38.46 -14.25
C ALA A 61 20.03 39.12 -14.85
N LEU A 62 20.72 39.96 -14.08
CA LEU A 62 21.93 40.65 -14.55
C LEU A 62 23.10 39.66 -14.66
N VAL A 63 23.27 38.74 -13.70
CA VAL A 63 24.35 37.72 -13.77
C VAL A 63 24.15 36.69 -14.87
N ARG A 64 22.96 36.63 -15.50
CA ARG A 64 22.66 35.81 -16.69
C ARG A 64 22.66 36.60 -18.01
N SER A 65 22.84 37.92 -17.95
CA SER A 65 22.66 38.82 -19.09
C SER A 65 23.86 38.92 -20.04
N GLY A 66 24.96 38.22 -19.74
CA GLY A 66 26.24 38.40 -20.42
C GLY A 66 27.08 39.59 -19.92
N LYS A 67 26.55 40.48 -19.09
CA LYS A 67 27.16 41.80 -18.80
C LYS A 67 27.55 42.05 -17.35
N ALA A 68 27.33 41.10 -16.45
CA ALA A 68 27.63 41.32 -15.03
C ALA A 68 29.14 41.38 -14.79
N ASP A 69 29.53 42.30 -13.92
CA ASP A 69 30.91 42.42 -13.45
C ASP A 69 31.24 41.41 -12.34
N ARG A 70 32.52 41.31 -12.00
CA ARG A 70 33.05 40.34 -11.02
C ARG A 70 32.37 40.47 -9.66
N THR A 71 32.17 41.69 -9.18
CA THR A 71 31.60 41.97 -7.86
C THR A 71 30.12 41.60 -7.80
N THR A 72 29.38 41.87 -8.88
CA THR A 72 27.98 41.49 -9.02
C THR A 72 27.81 39.98 -9.00
N VAL A 73 28.65 39.25 -9.74
CA VAL A 73 28.63 37.78 -9.75
C VAL A 73 28.96 37.21 -8.37
N ASP A 74 30.02 37.69 -7.71
CA ASP A 74 30.43 37.21 -6.37
C ASP A 74 29.31 37.43 -5.34
N THR A 75 28.70 38.63 -5.36
CA THR A 75 27.59 38.98 -4.47
C THR A 75 26.40 38.07 -4.72
N ALA A 76 25.98 37.88 -5.98
CA ALA A 76 24.82 37.05 -6.29
C ALA A 76 25.00 35.58 -5.88
N VAL A 77 26.20 35.00 -6.09
CA VAL A 77 26.50 33.62 -5.68
C VAL A 77 26.47 33.49 -4.17
N ARG A 78 27.10 34.42 -3.43
CA ARG A 78 27.12 34.39 -1.96
C ARG A 78 25.72 34.55 -1.36
N GLU A 79 24.90 35.44 -1.92
CA GLU A 79 23.50 35.58 -1.53
C GLU A 79 22.68 34.32 -1.82
N ALA A 80 22.91 33.64 -2.95
CA ALA A 80 22.22 32.40 -3.28
C ALA A 80 22.54 31.28 -2.29
N VAL A 81 23.80 31.20 -1.84
CA VAL A 81 24.24 30.30 -0.77
C VAL A 81 23.52 30.59 0.54
N VAL A 82 23.46 31.86 0.95
CA VAL A 82 22.75 32.27 2.18
C VAL A 82 21.28 31.87 2.11
N ARG A 83 20.59 32.23 1.02
CA ARG A 83 19.16 31.94 0.78
C ARG A 83 18.86 30.44 0.78
N ALA A 84 19.72 29.64 0.15
CA ALA A 84 19.57 28.18 0.16
C ALA A 84 19.79 27.61 1.57
N GLY A 85 20.73 28.14 2.34
CA GLY A 85 20.92 27.77 3.75
C GLY A 85 19.71 28.11 4.63
N GLU A 86 19.12 29.29 4.47
CA GLU A 86 17.90 29.72 5.18
C GLU A 86 16.71 28.79 4.87
N ALA A 87 16.55 28.40 3.60
CA ALA A 87 15.49 27.50 3.16
C ALA A 87 15.77 26.01 3.39
N ARG A 88 16.95 25.65 3.90
CA ARG A 88 17.44 24.26 3.98
C ARG A 88 17.36 23.54 2.63
N ALA A 89 17.67 24.26 1.58
CA ALA A 89 17.51 23.84 0.20
C ALA A 89 18.79 23.18 -0.36
N VAL A 90 18.63 22.40 -1.41
CA VAL A 90 19.72 22.06 -2.33
C VAL A 90 19.93 23.25 -3.27
N LEU A 91 21.18 23.70 -3.44
CA LEU A 91 21.50 24.78 -4.36
C LEU A 91 22.10 24.22 -5.65
N VAL A 92 21.55 24.61 -6.80
CA VAL A 92 22.09 24.36 -8.13
C VAL A 92 22.78 25.64 -8.62
N LEU A 93 24.09 25.60 -8.82
CA LEU A 93 24.87 26.69 -9.39
C LEU A 93 25.36 26.31 -10.78
N ALA A 94 25.08 27.13 -11.79
CA ALA A 94 25.59 26.93 -13.14
C ALA A 94 26.46 28.12 -13.56
N PHE A 95 27.67 27.86 -14.06
CA PHE A 95 28.57 28.87 -14.61
C PHE A 95 28.81 28.58 -16.10
N LEU A 96 28.35 29.49 -16.96
CA LEU A 96 28.52 29.44 -18.40
C LEU A 96 29.37 30.62 -18.83
N GLY A 97 30.43 30.39 -19.60
CA GLY A 97 31.26 31.46 -20.11
C GLY A 97 32.75 31.16 -20.13
N HIS A 98 33.55 32.22 -20.08
CA HIS A 98 35.00 32.10 -20.07
C HIS A 98 35.52 31.70 -18.69
N GLY A 99 36.42 30.72 -18.68
CA GLY A 99 37.14 30.29 -17.49
C GLY A 99 38.63 30.16 -17.82
N GLN A 100 39.47 30.37 -16.81
CA GLN A 100 40.91 30.19 -16.91
C GLN A 100 41.45 29.49 -15.68
N SER A 101 42.50 28.71 -15.88
CA SER A 101 43.25 28.04 -14.82
C SER A 101 44.74 28.32 -15.06
N PRO A 102 45.48 28.83 -14.05
CA PRO A 102 46.92 28.99 -14.16
C PRO A 102 47.60 27.65 -14.49
N PRO A 103 48.65 27.62 -15.34
CA PRO A 103 49.33 26.38 -15.69
C PRO A 103 49.80 25.60 -14.46
N GLY A 104 49.37 24.34 -14.34
CA GLY A 104 49.71 23.46 -13.22
C GLY A 104 48.95 23.74 -11.91
N SER A 105 47.98 24.64 -11.91
CA SER A 105 47.12 24.92 -10.75
C SER A 105 45.81 24.13 -10.82
N PRO A 106 45.33 23.52 -9.73
CA PRO A 106 44.01 22.90 -9.65
C PRO A 106 42.94 23.93 -9.26
N GLN A 107 42.99 25.13 -9.83
CA GLN A 107 42.06 26.22 -9.52
C GLN A 107 41.44 26.80 -10.78
N LEU A 108 40.12 26.89 -10.79
CA LEU A 108 39.35 27.52 -11.85
C LEU A 108 38.96 28.95 -11.44
N TYR A 109 39.23 29.89 -12.34
CA TYR A 109 38.81 31.27 -12.25
C TYR A 109 37.79 31.59 -13.33
N TYR A 110 36.58 31.98 -12.92
CA TYR A 110 35.52 32.41 -13.83
C TYR A 110 35.73 33.89 -14.21
N MET A 111 35.57 34.20 -15.50
CA MET A 111 35.83 35.53 -16.06
C MET A 111 34.51 36.30 -16.29
N ALA A 112 34.26 37.29 -15.45
CA ALA A 112 33.14 38.22 -15.57
C ALA A 112 33.40 39.32 -16.62
N ALA A 113 32.43 40.21 -16.85
CA ALA A 113 32.55 41.24 -17.89
C ALA A 113 33.81 42.11 -17.79
N ASN A 114 34.19 42.50 -16.56
CA ASN A 114 35.37 43.32 -16.30
C ASN A 114 36.64 42.52 -15.93
N SER A 115 36.65 41.20 -16.14
CA SER A 115 37.80 40.36 -15.86
C SER A 115 38.94 40.56 -16.85
N ARG A 116 40.15 40.12 -16.48
CA ARG A 116 41.34 40.20 -17.31
C ARG A 116 42.00 38.81 -17.43
N PRO A 117 42.40 38.39 -18.65
CA PRO A 117 43.19 37.18 -18.82
C PRO A 117 44.49 37.26 -18.01
N ASP A 118 44.94 36.11 -17.51
CA ASP A 118 46.20 35.95 -16.75
C ASP A 118 46.28 36.79 -15.45
N ASP A 119 45.16 37.36 -14.99
CA ASP A 119 45.03 38.10 -13.74
C ASP A 119 43.99 37.45 -12.83
N PRO A 120 44.39 36.49 -11.96
CA PRO A 120 43.49 35.81 -11.03
C PRO A 120 42.75 36.75 -10.09
N VAL A 121 43.33 37.91 -9.73
CA VAL A 121 42.71 38.90 -8.83
C VAL A 121 41.48 39.55 -9.46
N MET A 122 41.49 39.67 -10.79
CA MET A 122 40.38 40.24 -11.56
C MET A 122 39.35 39.18 -11.99
N CYS A 123 39.45 37.95 -11.50
CA CYS A 123 38.52 36.86 -11.80
C CYS A 123 37.87 36.30 -10.52
N LEU A 124 36.85 35.46 -10.66
CA LEU A 124 36.20 34.80 -9.51
C LEU A 124 36.80 33.42 -9.28
N ASP A 125 37.30 33.17 -8.07
CA ASP A 125 37.75 31.84 -7.62
C ASP A 125 36.54 30.91 -7.42
N VAL A 126 36.31 30.01 -8.38
CA VAL A 126 35.17 29.08 -8.35
C VAL A 126 35.36 28.03 -7.26
N ASN A 127 36.59 27.54 -7.05
CA ASN A 127 36.88 26.57 -6.00
C ASN A 127 36.60 27.17 -4.61
N GLY A 128 36.95 28.44 -4.41
CA GLY A 128 36.63 29.20 -3.20
C GLY A 128 35.12 29.33 -2.97
N LEU A 129 34.34 29.66 -4.01
CA LEU A 129 32.88 29.75 -3.93
C LEU A 129 32.22 28.40 -3.61
N ILE A 130 32.70 27.30 -4.23
CA ILE A 130 32.24 25.94 -3.91
C ILE A 130 32.54 25.62 -2.45
N LYS A 131 33.77 25.89 -1.99
CA LYS A 131 34.17 25.64 -0.59
C LYS A 131 33.31 26.41 0.40
N ASP A 132 33.02 27.68 0.12
CA ASP A 132 32.16 28.52 0.96
C ASP A 132 30.72 27.98 0.99
N ALA A 133 30.17 27.60 -0.17
CA ALA A 133 28.82 27.04 -0.27
C ALA A 133 28.67 25.72 0.50
N VAL A 134 29.62 24.81 0.33
CA VAL A 134 29.64 23.49 0.99
C VAL A 134 29.74 23.60 2.50
N ASN A 135 30.42 24.62 3.01
CA ASN A 135 30.59 24.89 4.43
C ASN A 135 29.52 25.78 5.04
N HIS A 136 28.59 26.30 4.24
CA HIS A 136 27.51 27.14 4.76
C HIS A 136 26.58 26.32 5.66
N PRO A 137 26.16 26.84 6.83
CA PRO A 137 25.19 26.18 7.68
C PRO A 137 23.89 25.87 6.93
N ASN A 138 23.28 24.73 7.27
CA ASN A 138 21.94 24.34 6.85
C ASN A 138 21.69 24.10 5.34
N ILE A 139 22.69 24.26 4.46
CA ILE A 139 22.50 23.86 3.06
C ILE A 139 22.32 22.33 2.97
N ALA A 140 21.28 21.87 2.25
CA ALA A 140 20.96 20.44 2.17
C ALA A 140 21.88 19.68 1.20
N GLY A 141 22.46 20.39 0.24
CA GLY A 141 23.46 19.91 -0.71
C GLY A 141 23.76 20.95 -1.80
N LEU A 142 24.81 20.71 -2.57
CA LEU A 142 25.26 21.60 -3.66
C LEU A 142 25.40 20.80 -4.96
N ILE A 143 24.81 21.31 -6.04
CA ILE A 143 25.01 20.82 -7.40
C ILE A 143 25.66 21.93 -8.21
N VAL A 144 26.77 21.66 -8.90
CA VAL A 144 27.50 22.66 -9.69
C VAL A 144 27.63 22.20 -11.13
N LEU A 145 27.21 23.02 -12.08
CA LEU A 145 27.37 22.82 -13.52
C LEU A 145 28.40 23.84 -14.05
N LEU A 146 29.44 23.37 -14.73
CA LEU A 146 30.54 24.22 -15.18
C LEU A 146 30.74 24.07 -16.69
N ASP A 147 30.26 25.05 -17.43
CA ASP A 147 30.44 25.17 -18.88
C ASP A 147 31.45 26.28 -19.20
N THR A 148 32.70 25.99 -18.86
CA THR A 148 33.84 26.86 -19.12
C THR A 148 35.01 26.02 -19.63
N CYS A 149 35.94 26.67 -20.33
CA CYS A 149 37.27 26.10 -20.56
C CYS A 149 37.91 25.69 -19.22
N GLN A 150 38.63 24.57 -19.22
CA GLN A 150 39.38 24.07 -18.06
C GLN A 150 38.50 23.81 -16.82
N SER A 151 37.19 23.60 -17.00
CA SER A 151 36.21 23.44 -15.92
C SER A 151 36.54 22.32 -14.92
N GLY A 152 37.25 21.28 -15.35
CA GLY A 152 37.74 20.21 -14.48
C GLY A 152 38.69 20.69 -13.36
N ALA A 153 39.28 21.89 -13.47
CA ALA A 153 40.08 22.50 -12.41
C ALA A 153 39.25 22.94 -11.18
N ALA A 154 37.92 23.04 -11.31
CA ALA A 154 37.02 23.36 -10.20
C ALA A 154 36.55 22.14 -9.39
N LEU A 155 36.95 20.92 -9.75
CA LEU A 155 36.60 19.73 -8.97
C LEU A 155 37.21 19.85 -7.56
N PRO A 156 36.40 19.79 -6.49
CA PRO A 156 36.89 19.98 -5.13
C PRO A 156 37.82 18.83 -4.69
N SER A 157 38.86 19.16 -3.93
CA SER A 157 39.74 18.15 -3.35
C SER A 157 39.08 17.44 -2.16
N ALA A 158 39.54 16.23 -1.84
CA ALA A 158 39.08 15.50 -0.65
C ALA A 158 39.27 16.30 0.65
N GLU A 159 40.37 17.07 0.76
CA GLU A 159 40.62 17.97 1.90
C GLU A 159 39.56 19.06 2.03
N ALA A 160 39.11 19.64 0.91
CA ALA A 160 38.09 20.68 0.89
C ALA A 160 36.68 20.16 1.24
N LEU A 161 36.41 18.88 0.99
CA LEU A 161 35.12 18.24 1.26
C LEU A 161 35.02 17.67 2.68
N VAL A 162 36.12 17.10 3.20
CA VAL A 162 36.16 16.48 4.54
C VAL A 162 36.47 17.51 5.64
N GLY A 163 37.20 18.58 5.31
CA GLY A 163 37.51 19.66 6.26
C GLY A 163 36.49 20.80 6.26
N GLY A 164 36.53 21.65 7.29
CA GLY A 164 35.71 22.87 7.40
C GLY A 164 34.65 22.82 8.50
N PHE A 165 33.74 23.79 8.54
CA PHE A 165 32.79 23.99 9.67
C PHE A 165 31.73 22.89 9.81
N ARG A 166 31.63 21.98 8.83
CA ARG A 166 30.64 20.90 8.81
C ARG A 166 31.26 19.50 8.99
N ASP A 167 32.56 19.40 9.25
CA ASP A 167 33.28 18.13 9.47
C ASP A 167 32.92 17.02 8.44
N GLY A 168 32.82 17.39 7.16
CA GLY A 168 32.47 16.47 6.08
C GLY A 168 30.99 16.13 5.93
N GLN A 169 30.09 16.64 6.79
CA GLN A 169 28.65 16.37 6.71
C GLN A 169 27.95 17.24 5.66
N THR A 170 28.28 16.99 4.41
CA THR A 170 27.80 17.74 3.25
C THR A 170 27.59 16.84 2.05
N ARG A 171 26.81 17.30 1.08
CA ARG A 171 26.51 16.59 -0.16
C ARG A 171 26.85 17.50 -1.33
N VAL A 172 27.66 17.02 -2.26
CA VAL A 172 28.17 17.80 -3.38
C VAL A 172 28.19 16.96 -4.64
N SER A 173 27.65 17.50 -5.73
CA SER A 173 27.79 16.95 -7.07
C SER A 173 28.28 18.04 -8.03
N VAL A 174 29.40 17.83 -8.69
CA VAL A 174 29.96 18.76 -9.69
C VAL A 174 29.97 18.07 -11.04
N LEU A 175 29.55 18.77 -12.08
CA LEU A 175 29.60 18.34 -13.47
C LEU A 175 30.32 19.42 -14.30
N ALA A 176 31.49 19.06 -14.83
CA ALA A 176 32.34 19.94 -15.62
C ALA A 176 32.33 19.54 -17.09
N ALA A 177 32.29 20.53 -17.98
CA ALA A 177 32.23 20.35 -19.42
C ALA A 177 33.51 19.78 -20.05
N ALA A 178 34.67 20.00 -19.42
CA ALA A 178 35.96 19.55 -19.95
C ALA A 178 36.99 19.27 -18.84
N PRO A 179 38.05 18.48 -19.10
CA PRO A 179 39.17 18.30 -18.19
C PRO A 179 39.91 19.60 -17.85
N ALA A 180 40.69 19.58 -16.76
CA ALA A 180 41.35 20.76 -16.17
C ALA A 180 42.33 21.50 -17.09
N GLN A 181 42.71 20.94 -18.23
CA GLN A 181 43.65 21.54 -19.20
C GLN A 181 43.09 21.53 -20.63
N GLU A 182 41.80 21.26 -20.79
CA GLU A 182 41.15 21.16 -22.09
C GLU A 182 40.07 22.25 -22.27
N PRO A 183 39.86 22.72 -23.50
CA PRO A 183 38.82 23.69 -23.81
C PRO A 183 37.42 23.07 -23.77
N ALA A 184 36.43 23.91 -23.48
CA ALA A 184 35.02 23.62 -23.76
C ALA A 184 34.59 24.38 -25.03
N TYR A 185 33.65 23.83 -25.79
CA TYR A 185 33.26 24.36 -27.10
C TYR A 185 31.76 24.69 -27.15
N ASP A 186 31.45 25.84 -27.76
CA ASP A 186 30.11 26.27 -28.25
C ASP A 186 28.91 26.13 -27.29
N LEU A 187 29.18 26.05 -25.98
CA LEU A 187 28.19 25.79 -24.93
C LEU A 187 27.43 24.46 -25.15
N ASP A 188 28.03 23.52 -25.90
CA ASP A 188 27.41 22.26 -26.28
C ASP A 188 27.04 21.43 -25.04
N PHE A 189 27.85 21.52 -23.99
CA PHE A 189 27.56 20.91 -22.69
C PHE A 189 26.21 21.38 -22.12
N SER A 190 25.98 22.70 -22.01
CA SER A 190 24.72 23.23 -21.49
C SER A 190 23.53 22.93 -22.41
N ARG A 191 23.73 23.02 -23.74
CA ARG A 191 22.69 22.67 -24.73
C ARG A 191 22.25 21.20 -24.60
N ARG A 192 23.20 20.29 -24.40
CA ARG A 192 22.91 18.86 -24.20
C ARG A 192 22.27 18.57 -22.86
N ILE A 193 22.64 19.28 -21.79
CA ILE A 193 21.92 19.19 -20.50
C ILE A 193 20.46 19.59 -20.69
N VAL A 194 20.19 20.73 -21.34
CA VAL A 194 18.81 21.17 -21.65
C VAL A 194 18.05 20.09 -22.40
N HIS A 195 18.67 19.52 -23.45
CA HIS A 195 18.07 18.44 -24.23
C HIS A 195 17.71 17.23 -23.37
N HIS A 196 18.65 16.73 -22.55
CA HIS A 196 18.41 15.58 -21.69
C HIS A 196 17.43 15.84 -20.55
N VAL A 197 17.36 17.07 -20.01
CA VAL A 197 16.33 17.44 -19.03
C VAL A 197 14.93 17.34 -19.65
N ARG A 198 14.79 17.70 -20.92
CA ARG A 198 13.50 17.63 -21.64
C ARG A 198 13.11 16.22 -22.07
N GLU A 199 14.03 15.45 -22.61
CA GLU A 199 13.76 14.09 -23.12
C GLU A 199 13.74 13.02 -22.02
N GLY A 200 14.56 13.22 -20.97
CA GLY A 200 14.70 12.27 -19.87
C GLY A 200 15.51 11.03 -20.26
N PHE A 201 15.51 10.04 -19.38
CA PHE A 201 16.28 8.81 -19.53
C PHE A 201 15.39 7.59 -19.24
N PRO A 202 15.05 6.75 -20.24
CA PRO A 202 14.17 5.60 -20.06
C PRO A 202 14.64 4.62 -18.97
N GLU A 203 15.96 4.47 -18.83
CA GLU A 203 16.62 3.55 -17.89
C GLU A 203 16.75 4.13 -16.46
N ALA A 204 16.46 5.43 -16.25
CA ALA A 204 16.57 6.07 -14.93
C ALA A 204 15.26 6.01 -14.13
N GLY A 205 15.37 6.19 -12.81
CA GLY A 205 14.23 6.33 -11.89
C GLY A 205 13.49 7.66 -12.06
N GLU A 206 12.67 8.04 -11.07
CA GLU A 206 11.92 9.31 -11.07
C GLU A 206 12.85 10.54 -11.10
N PHE A 207 13.98 10.46 -10.41
CA PHE A 207 15.00 11.52 -10.37
C PHE A 207 16.29 11.08 -11.07
N VAL A 208 16.95 12.01 -11.75
CA VAL A 208 18.17 11.74 -12.52
C VAL A 208 19.40 12.34 -11.85
N SER A 209 20.38 11.49 -11.50
CA SER A 209 21.64 11.90 -10.87
C SER A 209 22.60 12.59 -11.84
N VAL A 210 23.57 13.34 -11.28
CA VAL A 210 24.62 14.00 -12.07
C VAL A 210 25.50 12.98 -12.81
N ALA A 211 25.82 11.85 -12.17
CA ALA A 211 26.54 10.75 -12.82
C ALA A 211 25.85 10.24 -14.10
N ARG A 212 24.50 10.21 -14.14
CA ARG A 212 23.76 9.78 -15.34
C ARG A 212 23.87 10.80 -16.47
N TYR A 213 23.79 12.10 -16.15
CA TYR A 213 24.03 13.17 -17.13
C TYR A 213 25.45 13.10 -17.68
N ARG A 214 26.47 12.88 -16.84
CA ARG A 214 27.86 12.69 -17.30
C ARG A 214 27.98 11.55 -18.30
N ALA A 215 27.39 10.39 -18.02
CA ALA A 215 27.43 9.24 -18.92
C ALA A 215 26.75 9.52 -20.27
N ALA A 216 25.66 10.29 -20.29
CA ALA A 216 24.97 10.68 -21.51
C ALA A 216 25.79 11.72 -22.32
N LEU A 217 26.30 12.74 -21.63
CA LEU A 217 27.12 13.79 -22.25
C LEU A 217 28.41 13.22 -22.87
N ALA A 218 29.04 12.23 -22.22
CA ALA A 218 30.23 11.57 -22.76
C ALA A 218 29.95 10.81 -24.08
N ALA A 219 28.70 10.40 -24.32
CA ALA A 219 28.29 9.80 -25.58
C ALA A 219 27.94 10.85 -26.64
N ASP A 220 27.36 11.98 -26.22
CA ASP A 220 26.82 13.02 -27.10
C ASP A 220 27.85 14.10 -27.50
N LEU A 221 28.95 14.22 -26.76
CA LEU A 221 30.00 15.24 -26.95
C LEU A 221 31.32 14.59 -27.43
N PRO A 222 31.50 14.33 -28.73
CA PRO A 222 32.72 13.67 -29.22
C PRO A 222 33.98 14.57 -29.14
N SER A 223 33.80 15.88 -28.95
CA SER A 223 34.87 16.88 -28.89
C SER A 223 35.21 17.34 -27.47
N GLN A 224 34.54 16.82 -26.44
CA GLN A 224 34.71 17.21 -25.03
C GLN A 224 34.54 16.00 -24.12
N ASP A 225 35.34 15.88 -23.05
CA ASP A 225 35.21 14.79 -22.06
C ASP A 225 34.64 15.31 -20.73
N PRO A 226 33.32 15.19 -20.49
CA PRO A 226 32.71 15.70 -19.28
C PRO A 226 33.13 14.89 -18.03
N LEU A 227 33.49 15.63 -16.98
CA LEU A 227 33.92 15.06 -15.69
C LEU A 227 32.86 15.30 -14.62
N SER A 228 32.70 14.33 -13.71
CA SER A 228 31.83 14.49 -12.56
C SER A 228 32.54 14.09 -11.26
N LEU A 229 32.20 14.78 -10.17
CA LEU A 229 32.55 14.39 -8.81
C LEU A 229 31.27 14.36 -7.97
N GLU A 230 31.08 13.29 -7.22
CA GLU A 230 29.98 13.15 -6.25
C GLU A 230 30.56 12.82 -4.87
N TYR A 231 30.09 13.51 -3.84
CA TYR A 231 30.46 13.30 -2.44
C TYR A 231 29.21 13.33 -1.57
N ASP A 232 29.02 12.30 -0.75
CA ASP A 232 27.97 12.24 0.25
C ASP A 232 28.56 11.86 1.62
N GLY A 233 28.58 12.83 2.53
CA GLY A 233 29.04 12.64 3.90
C GLY A 233 27.92 12.59 4.94
N VAL A 234 26.66 12.37 4.54
CA VAL A 234 25.49 12.35 5.45
C VAL A 234 25.00 10.91 5.67
N PRO A 235 25.22 10.28 6.86
CA PRO A 235 24.98 8.84 7.06
C PRO A 235 23.51 8.38 7.11
N THR A 236 22.53 9.29 6.98
CA THR A 236 21.12 9.02 7.33
C THR A 236 20.08 9.56 6.33
N ALA A 237 20.50 10.03 5.16
CA ALA A 237 19.53 10.45 4.14
C ALA A 237 19.04 9.25 3.33
N VAL A 238 17.72 9.25 3.08
CA VAL A 238 16.92 8.40 2.18
C VAL A 238 17.72 7.94 0.94
N GLU A 239 17.42 6.75 0.41
CA GLU A 239 18.06 6.09 -0.76
C GLU A 239 18.30 6.96 -2.02
N GLU A 240 17.76 8.18 -2.06
CA GLU A 240 17.90 9.14 -3.16
C GLU A 240 19.00 10.17 -2.86
N GLY A 241 20.18 10.01 -3.49
CA GLY A 241 21.26 10.99 -3.49
C GLY A 241 20.91 12.33 -4.19
N LEU A 242 21.89 13.20 -4.40
CA LEU A 242 21.66 14.44 -5.15
C LEU A 242 21.27 14.15 -6.62
N TRP A 243 20.17 14.74 -7.06
CA TRP A 243 19.66 14.65 -8.43
C TRP A 243 19.60 16.01 -9.11
N LEU A 244 19.76 16.08 -10.43
CA LEU A 244 19.76 17.33 -11.20
C LEU A 244 18.34 17.75 -11.64
N ALA A 245 17.57 16.83 -12.21
CA ALA A 245 16.19 17.06 -12.63
C ALA A 245 15.31 15.81 -12.46
N LYS A 246 13.99 16.00 -12.46
CA LYS A 246 13.02 14.91 -12.63
C LYS A 246 13.19 14.30 -14.01
N ASN A 247 12.93 13.00 -14.09
CA ASN A 247 13.00 12.27 -15.33
C ASN A 247 11.72 12.49 -16.13
N SER A 248 11.77 13.31 -17.18
CA SER A 248 10.60 13.59 -18.01
C SER A 248 10.04 12.35 -18.72
N SER A 249 10.87 11.33 -18.98
CA SER A 249 10.42 10.02 -19.47
C SER A 249 9.56 9.23 -18.46
N ARG A 250 9.47 9.72 -17.22
CA ARG A 250 8.64 9.17 -16.13
C ARG A 250 7.47 10.09 -15.74
N ARG A 251 7.16 11.13 -16.53
CA ARG A 251 6.01 12.01 -16.24
C ARG A 251 4.73 11.18 -16.03
N PRO A 252 3.94 11.47 -14.97
CA PRO A 252 2.62 10.88 -14.85
C PRO A 252 1.76 11.35 -16.02
N VAL A 253 1.12 10.41 -16.72
CA VAL A 253 0.11 10.73 -17.73
C VAL A 253 -1.04 11.43 -17.00
N ALA A 254 -1.43 12.62 -17.46
CA ALA A 254 -2.63 13.28 -16.97
C ALA A 254 -3.85 12.46 -17.43
N ILE A 255 -4.42 11.70 -16.50
CA ILE A 255 -5.58 10.85 -16.74
C ILE A 255 -6.73 11.48 -15.95
N ALA A 256 -7.57 12.25 -16.65
CA ALA A 256 -8.74 12.91 -16.08
C ALA A 256 -10.05 12.12 -16.32
N VAL A 257 -9.97 11.00 -17.05
CA VAL A 257 -11.03 9.99 -17.08
C VAL A 257 -11.33 9.59 -15.64
N GLY A 258 -12.60 9.45 -15.27
CA GLY A 258 -13.06 8.96 -13.96
C GLY A 258 -12.63 7.53 -13.63
N LEU A 259 -11.35 7.24 -13.75
CA LEU A 259 -10.61 6.06 -13.36
C LEU A 259 -10.20 6.19 -11.90
N GLY A 260 -9.96 5.06 -11.27
CA GLY A 260 -9.34 4.97 -9.97
C GLY A 260 -7.81 4.98 -10.08
N PRO A 261 -7.12 5.02 -8.94
CA PRO A 261 -5.65 5.04 -8.90
C PRO A 261 -5.01 3.83 -9.60
N ILE A 262 -5.65 2.66 -9.53
CA ILE A 262 -5.13 1.43 -10.15
C ILE A 262 -5.21 1.53 -11.68
N GLY A 263 -6.38 1.93 -12.19
CA GLY A 263 -6.60 2.11 -13.62
C GLY A 263 -5.68 3.17 -14.22
N ALA A 264 -5.54 4.31 -13.54
CA ALA A 264 -4.63 5.38 -13.96
C ALA A 264 -3.17 4.92 -13.99
N ALA A 265 -2.70 4.21 -12.95
CA ALA A 265 -1.34 3.69 -12.91
C ALA A 265 -1.08 2.68 -14.03
N GLN A 266 -1.94 1.67 -14.20
CA GLN A 266 -1.77 0.64 -15.23
C GLN A 266 -1.85 1.20 -16.65
N LEU A 267 -2.72 2.18 -16.90
CA LEU A 267 -2.79 2.86 -18.20
C LEU A 267 -1.53 3.67 -18.45
N GLY A 268 -1.03 4.40 -17.45
CA GLY A 268 0.25 5.10 -17.53
C GLY A 268 1.41 4.16 -17.83
N ASP A 269 1.48 3.01 -17.16
CA ASP A 269 2.48 1.97 -17.39
C ASP A 269 2.41 1.40 -18.82
N ALA A 270 1.20 1.11 -19.31
CA ALA A 270 0.97 0.61 -20.65
C ALA A 270 1.39 1.63 -21.71
N LEU A 271 1.00 2.90 -21.55
CA LEU A 271 1.37 3.98 -22.45
C LEU A 271 2.90 4.18 -22.52
N ARG A 272 3.60 4.06 -21.40
CA ARG A 272 5.09 4.11 -21.38
C ARG A 272 5.73 2.97 -22.16
N SER A 273 5.06 1.82 -22.28
CA SER A 273 5.53 0.69 -23.10
C SER A 273 5.23 0.83 -24.59
N TRP A 274 4.49 1.87 -25.01
CA TRP A 274 4.09 2.10 -26.40
C TRP A 274 4.62 3.44 -26.97
N PRO A 275 5.94 3.57 -27.18
CA PRO A 275 6.56 4.84 -27.60
C PRO A 275 6.18 5.30 -29.02
N GLN A 276 5.76 4.38 -29.90
CA GLN A 276 5.32 4.72 -31.27
C GLN A 276 3.87 5.23 -31.34
N GLY A 277 3.11 5.18 -30.23
CA GLY A 277 1.78 5.78 -30.10
C GLY A 277 1.78 7.32 -30.06
N GLY A 278 2.97 7.94 -29.96
CA GLY A 278 3.22 9.35 -30.25
C GLY A 278 2.97 10.33 -29.11
N ALA A 279 3.83 11.36 -29.04
CA ALA A 279 3.83 12.45 -28.07
C ALA A 279 2.48 13.19 -27.87
N ASP A 280 1.53 13.02 -28.80
CA ASP A 280 0.14 13.55 -28.70
C ASP A 280 -0.81 12.60 -27.94
N ALA A 281 -0.58 11.28 -27.92
CA ALA A 281 -1.43 10.33 -27.19
C ALA A 281 -1.15 10.34 -25.67
N THR A 282 0.04 10.77 -25.27
CA THR A 282 0.42 11.06 -23.88
C THR A 282 -0.16 12.37 -23.35
N ALA A 283 -0.76 13.21 -24.21
CA ALA A 283 -1.07 14.59 -23.87
C ALA A 283 -2.28 14.75 -22.92
N CYS A 284 -3.26 13.87 -22.97
CA CYS A 284 -4.34 13.73 -21.97
C CYS A 284 -5.32 12.64 -22.42
N VAL A 285 -5.75 11.76 -21.50
CA VAL A 285 -7.01 11.01 -21.68
C VAL A 285 -8.01 11.68 -20.72
N GLU A 286 -8.94 12.46 -21.24
CA GLU A 286 -9.84 13.30 -20.42
C GLU A 286 -11.18 12.62 -20.14
N ASP A 287 -11.68 11.83 -21.08
CA ASP A 287 -12.96 11.13 -20.92
C ASP A 287 -12.98 9.68 -21.48
N LEU A 288 -14.16 9.04 -21.46
CA LEU A 288 -14.35 7.68 -21.97
C LEU A 288 -14.26 7.59 -23.50
N GLN A 289 -14.54 8.67 -24.22
CA GLN A 289 -14.39 8.71 -25.69
C GLN A 289 -12.91 8.71 -26.06
N ASP A 290 -12.08 9.46 -25.32
CA ASP A 290 -10.64 9.44 -25.48
C ASP A 290 -10.06 8.06 -25.20
N LEU A 291 -10.55 7.40 -24.14
CA LEU A 291 -10.13 6.03 -23.81
C LEU A 291 -10.53 5.01 -24.89
N ALA A 292 -11.73 5.15 -25.46
CA ALA A 292 -12.17 4.32 -26.60
C ALA A 292 -11.34 4.59 -27.87
N ALA A 293 -11.06 5.85 -28.18
CA ALA A 293 -10.20 6.22 -29.30
C ALA A 293 -8.75 5.73 -29.10
N LEU A 294 -8.25 5.74 -27.87
CA LEU A 294 -6.95 5.15 -27.53
C LEU A 294 -6.95 3.64 -27.74
N ARG A 295 -7.96 2.92 -27.24
CA ARG A 295 -8.13 1.48 -27.49
C ARG A 295 -8.13 1.17 -28.99
N ASP A 296 -8.94 1.88 -29.77
CA ASP A 296 -9.11 1.60 -31.20
C ASP A 296 -7.81 1.85 -31.99
N ARG A 297 -7.06 2.91 -31.65
CA ARG A 297 -5.72 3.15 -32.21
C ARG A 297 -4.74 2.04 -31.83
N ALA A 298 -4.74 1.64 -30.56
CA ALA A 298 -3.86 0.59 -30.05
C ALA A 298 -4.16 -0.77 -30.73
N GLY A 299 -5.43 -1.05 -31.01
CA GLY A 299 -5.87 -2.26 -31.72
C GLY A 299 -5.43 -2.31 -33.20
N ALA A 300 -5.09 -1.17 -33.80
CA ALA A 300 -4.47 -1.12 -35.13
C ALA A 300 -2.95 -1.31 -35.10
N GLY A 301 -2.33 -1.15 -33.92
CA GLY A 301 -0.92 -1.42 -33.69
C GLY A 301 -0.61 -2.91 -33.63
N HIS A 302 0.62 -3.29 -33.97
CA HIS A 302 1.06 -4.69 -34.01
C HIS A 302 2.21 -4.99 -33.04
N ASP A 303 2.65 -3.99 -32.27
CA ASP A 303 3.71 -4.15 -31.27
C ASP A 303 3.14 -4.52 -29.88
N ILE A 304 4.01 -5.03 -29.00
CA ILE A 304 3.64 -5.50 -27.66
C ILE A 304 3.12 -4.34 -26.79
N GLY A 305 3.65 -3.13 -26.98
CA GLY A 305 3.18 -1.93 -26.28
C GLY A 305 1.75 -1.57 -26.68
N ALA A 306 1.46 -1.60 -27.99
CA ALA A 306 0.11 -1.38 -28.52
C ALA A 306 -0.89 -2.40 -27.96
N LEU A 307 -0.52 -3.69 -27.93
CA LEU A 307 -1.37 -4.74 -27.36
C LEU A 307 -1.68 -4.47 -25.89
N ARG A 308 -0.67 -4.09 -25.09
CA ARG A 308 -0.86 -3.79 -23.66
C ARG A 308 -1.78 -2.59 -23.46
N VAL A 309 -1.63 -1.53 -24.25
CA VAL A 309 -2.51 -0.35 -24.20
C VAL A 309 -3.94 -0.72 -24.59
N TYR A 310 -4.11 -1.53 -25.66
CA TYR A 310 -5.41 -2.04 -26.06
C TYR A 310 -6.08 -2.82 -24.92
N GLU A 311 -5.36 -3.77 -24.29
CA GLU A 311 -5.89 -4.61 -23.22
C GLU A 311 -6.30 -3.79 -22.00
N VAL A 312 -5.46 -2.86 -21.54
CA VAL A 312 -5.76 -2.01 -20.39
C VAL A 312 -6.92 -1.06 -20.71
N ALA A 313 -6.94 -0.43 -21.89
CA ALA A 313 -8.02 0.48 -22.26
C ALA A 313 -9.37 -0.25 -22.43
N ASP A 314 -9.39 -1.43 -23.07
CA ASP A 314 -10.61 -2.25 -23.21
C ASP A 314 -11.10 -2.75 -21.84
N ALA A 315 -10.19 -3.15 -20.94
CA ALA A 315 -10.53 -3.53 -19.58
C ALA A 315 -11.16 -2.38 -18.79
N LEU A 316 -10.58 -1.17 -18.88
CA LEU A 316 -11.06 0.01 -18.17
C LEU A 316 -12.42 0.49 -18.68
N LEU A 317 -12.68 0.41 -19.99
CA LEU A 317 -14.00 0.70 -20.54
C LEU A 317 -15.05 -0.26 -19.96
N LEU A 318 -14.76 -1.57 -19.96
CA LEU A 318 -15.67 -2.56 -19.40
C LEU A 318 -15.85 -2.40 -17.88
N VAL A 319 -14.81 -2.04 -17.13
CA VAL A 319 -14.92 -1.68 -15.71
C VAL A 319 -15.94 -0.56 -15.51
N ARG A 320 -15.87 0.50 -16.32
CA ARG A 320 -16.77 1.66 -16.21
C ARG A 320 -18.22 1.30 -16.56
N GLU A 321 -18.43 0.50 -17.59
CA GLU A 321 -19.76 -0.01 -17.96
C GLU A 321 -20.33 -0.93 -16.85
N THR A 322 -19.48 -1.77 -16.25
CA THR A 322 -19.87 -2.64 -15.12
C THR A 322 -20.21 -1.84 -13.88
N GLU A 323 -19.41 -0.82 -13.53
CA GLU A 323 -19.67 0.09 -12.40
C GLU A 323 -21.04 0.75 -12.54
N LEU A 324 -21.33 1.33 -13.72
CA LEU A 324 -22.61 1.97 -14.01
C LEU A 324 -23.78 0.97 -13.94
N PHE A 325 -23.62 -0.22 -14.51
CA PHE A 325 -24.61 -1.27 -14.42
C PHE A 325 -24.92 -1.65 -12.98
N LEU A 326 -23.90 -1.93 -12.15
CA LEU A 326 -24.07 -2.31 -10.75
C LEU A 326 -24.76 -1.22 -9.93
N VAL A 327 -24.38 0.05 -10.12
CA VAL A 327 -25.02 1.17 -9.43
C VAL A 327 -26.50 1.29 -9.82
N MET A 328 -26.83 1.16 -11.10
CA MET A 328 -28.21 1.22 -11.58
C MET A 328 -29.06 0.02 -11.14
N TRP A 329 -28.48 -1.18 -11.22
CA TRP A 329 -29.18 -2.43 -10.96
C TRP A 329 -29.41 -2.69 -9.47
N ALA A 330 -28.36 -2.55 -8.65
CA ALA A 330 -28.46 -2.78 -7.20
C ALA A 330 -29.01 -1.56 -6.45
N GLY A 331 -28.81 -0.35 -6.97
CA GLY A 331 -29.37 0.89 -6.43
C GLY A 331 -29.08 1.07 -4.93
N GLN A 332 -30.14 1.23 -4.13
CA GLN A 332 -30.01 1.42 -2.68
C GLN A 332 -29.54 0.16 -1.91
N GLN A 333 -29.54 -1.01 -2.55
CA GLN A 333 -29.03 -2.24 -1.92
C GLN A 333 -27.50 -2.29 -1.92
N LEU A 334 -26.84 -1.51 -2.79
CA LEU A 334 -25.39 -1.49 -2.89
C LEU A 334 -24.80 -0.52 -1.86
N THR A 335 -24.22 -1.07 -0.79
CA THR A 335 -23.50 -0.28 0.21
C THR A 335 -22.00 -0.58 0.17
N SER A 336 -21.18 0.32 0.76
CA SER A 336 -19.74 0.07 0.93
C SER A 336 -19.47 -1.26 1.65
N TYR A 337 -20.36 -1.65 2.57
CA TYR A 337 -20.30 -2.93 3.29
C TYR A 337 -20.45 -4.12 2.33
N ASP A 338 -21.44 -4.07 1.43
CA ASP A 338 -21.69 -5.16 0.49
C ASP A 338 -20.55 -5.30 -0.52
N VAL A 339 -19.91 -4.19 -0.92
CA VAL A 339 -18.70 -4.23 -1.76
C VAL A 339 -17.52 -4.90 -1.03
N ARG A 340 -17.26 -4.56 0.25
CA ARG A 340 -16.19 -5.21 1.03
C ARG A 340 -16.47 -6.70 1.27
N ARG A 341 -17.74 -7.06 1.45
CA ARG A 341 -18.17 -8.46 1.55
C ARG A 341 -17.95 -9.20 0.23
N ALA A 342 -18.30 -8.60 -0.91
CA ALA A 342 -18.05 -9.17 -2.23
C ALA A 342 -16.54 -9.42 -2.49
N MET A 343 -15.67 -8.48 -2.08
CA MET A 343 -14.21 -8.67 -2.13
C MET A 343 -13.77 -9.88 -1.30
N THR A 344 -14.34 -10.05 -0.10
CA THR A 344 -14.05 -11.17 0.80
C THR A 344 -14.48 -12.51 0.18
N GLU A 345 -15.66 -12.58 -0.42
CA GLU A 345 -16.15 -13.78 -1.11
C GLU A 345 -15.22 -14.18 -2.27
N LEU A 346 -14.68 -13.22 -3.03
CA LEU A 346 -13.71 -13.52 -4.10
C LEU A 346 -12.34 -13.98 -3.58
N ASN A 347 -11.89 -13.40 -2.48
CA ASN A 347 -10.65 -13.81 -1.84
C ASN A 347 -10.74 -15.26 -1.32
N ALA A 348 -11.88 -15.65 -0.75
CA ALA A 348 -12.10 -17.01 -0.23
C ALA A 348 -11.96 -18.10 -1.31
N GLY A 349 -12.27 -17.79 -2.57
CA GLY A 349 -12.11 -18.72 -3.68
C GLY A 349 -10.70 -18.74 -4.31
N SER A 350 -9.78 -17.88 -3.89
CA SER A 350 -8.47 -17.73 -4.52
C SER A 350 -7.46 -18.68 -3.88
N GLU A 351 -7.07 -19.75 -4.61
CA GLU A 351 -6.13 -20.79 -4.16
C GLU A 351 -4.66 -20.29 -4.09
N GLY A 352 -4.37 -19.26 -3.29
CA GLY A 352 -3.01 -18.86 -2.90
C GLY A 352 -2.11 -18.28 -4.01
N PHE A 353 -2.47 -18.38 -5.29
CA PHE A 353 -1.66 -17.87 -6.41
C PHE A 353 -1.87 -16.37 -6.71
N ARG A 354 -2.85 -15.72 -6.07
CA ARG A 354 -3.16 -14.29 -6.25
C ARG A 354 -3.04 -13.55 -4.92
N LYS A 355 -2.49 -12.32 -4.97
CA LYS A 355 -2.59 -11.38 -3.86
C LYS A 355 -4.08 -11.13 -3.54
N PRO A 356 -4.52 -11.23 -2.27
CA PRO A 356 -5.90 -10.92 -1.91
C PRO A 356 -6.28 -9.51 -2.35
N LEU A 357 -7.49 -9.37 -2.90
CA LEU A 357 -8.10 -8.07 -3.21
C LEU A 357 -8.27 -7.32 -1.88
N THR A 358 -7.61 -6.18 -1.74
CA THR A 358 -7.70 -5.32 -0.56
C THR A 358 -7.93 -3.86 -1.00
N ALA A 359 -8.74 -3.14 -0.24
CA ALA A 359 -9.03 -1.73 -0.50
C ALA A 359 -8.58 -0.88 0.68
N PRO A 360 -8.02 0.32 0.44
CA PRO A 360 -7.78 1.29 1.50
C PRO A 360 -9.06 1.55 2.31
N PRO A 361 -8.95 1.70 3.63
CA PRO A 361 -10.12 1.86 4.50
C PRO A 361 -10.86 3.18 4.25
N GLU A 362 -10.17 4.20 3.74
CA GLU A 362 -10.74 5.53 3.48
C GLU A 362 -11.69 5.51 2.27
N LEU A 363 -11.56 4.52 1.37
CA LEU A 363 -12.42 4.42 0.20
C LEU A 363 -13.85 4.02 0.60
N THR A 364 -14.80 4.81 0.13
CA THR A 364 -16.24 4.58 0.36
C THR A 364 -17.04 4.74 -0.93
N ALA A 365 -18.27 4.24 -0.93
CA ALA A 365 -19.23 4.41 -2.02
C ALA A 365 -18.67 4.02 -3.41
N GLY A 366 -18.81 4.91 -4.40
CA GLY A 366 -18.40 4.64 -5.78
C GLY A 366 -16.89 4.45 -5.96
N GLU A 367 -16.06 5.08 -5.13
CA GLU A 367 -14.60 4.94 -5.20
C GLU A 367 -14.16 3.53 -4.80
N LEU A 368 -14.79 2.97 -3.77
CA LEU A 368 -14.55 1.60 -3.33
C LEU A 368 -14.98 0.58 -4.39
N LEU A 369 -16.14 0.78 -5.01
CA LEU A 369 -16.62 -0.08 -6.10
C LEU A 369 -15.66 -0.04 -7.29
N ARG A 370 -15.20 1.16 -7.68
CA ARG A 370 -14.23 1.32 -8.76
C ARG A 370 -12.90 0.64 -8.46
N HIS A 371 -12.36 0.87 -7.26
CA HIS A 371 -11.14 0.20 -6.80
C HIS A 371 -11.29 -1.32 -6.89
N PHE A 372 -12.41 -1.86 -6.41
CA PHE A 372 -12.70 -3.28 -6.47
C PHE A 372 -12.70 -3.83 -7.91
N LEU A 373 -13.37 -3.16 -8.83
CA LEU A 373 -13.46 -3.60 -10.23
C LEU A 373 -12.13 -3.46 -10.97
N GLU A 374 -11.40 -2.37 -10.76
CA GLU A 374 -10.07 -2.15 -11.36
C GLU A 374 -9.05 -3.17 -10.86
N ASP A 375 -8.99 -3.40 -9.56
CA ASP A 375 -8.08 -4.38 -8.96
C ASP A 375 -8.37 -5.80 -9.46
N ALA A 376 -9.66 -6.13 -9.58
CA ALA A 376 -10.09 -7.41 -10.13
C ALA A 376 -9.66 -7.60 -11.59
N ALA A 377 -9.93 -6.60 -12.44
CA ALA A 377 -9.70 -6.64 -13.88
C ALA A 377 -8.22 -6.59 -14.26
N LEU A 378 -7.41 -5.77 -13.57
CA LEU A 378 -6.05 -5.44 -14.02
C LEU A 378 -4.95 -6.26 -13.33
N HIS A 379 -5.22 -6.89 -12.18
CA HIS A 379 -4.23 -7.72 -11.47
C HIS A 379 -4.45 -9.24 -11.60
N ASP A 380 -5.40 -9.72 -12.41
CA ASP A 380 -5.56 -11.17 -12.66
C ASP A 380 -4.51 -11.62 -13.69
N PRO A 381 -3.61 -12.57 -13.37
CA PRO A 381 -2.61 -13.05 -14.31
C PRO A 381 -3.26 -13.73 -15.51
N HIS A 382 -3.23 -13.04 -16.65
CA HIS A 382 -3.39 -13.48 -18.04
C HIS A 382 -3.52 -15.01 -18.21
N GLY A 383 -4.70 -15.57 -17.94
CA GLY A 383 -5.10 -16.84 -18.52
C GLY A 383 -5.25 -16.61 -20.02
N GLY A 384 -4.73 -17.50 -20.88
CA GLY A 384 -4.61 -17.34 -22.34
C GLY A 384 -5.89 -17.15 -23.17
N SER A 385 -6.88 -16.44 -22.64
CA SER A 385 -8.07 -15.91 -23.30
C SER A 385 -7.78 -14.54 -23.94
N ARG A 386 -8.54 -14.19 -24.97
CA ARG A 386 -8.49 -12.87 -25.65
C ARG A 386 -8.93 -11.70 -24.76
N ARG A 387 -9.61 -11.95 -23.63
CA ARG A 387 -10.05 -10.94 -22.65
C ARG A 387 -9.94 -11.48 -21.22
N PRO A 388 -8.73 -11.55 -20.63
CA PRO A 388 -8.53 -12.17 -19.32
C PRO A 388 -9.30 -11.46 -18.19
N TYR A 389 -9.48 -10.14 -18.30
CA TYR A 389 -10.22 -9.31 -17.32
C TYR A 389 -11.73 -9.56 -17.30
N ALA A 390 -12.33 -10.06 -18.39
CA ALA A 390 -13.79 -10.19 -18.49
C ALA A 390 -14.33 -11.25 -17.53
N ARG A 391 -13.58 -12.35 -17.36
CA ARG A 391 -13.87 -13.38 -16.36
C ARG A 391 -13.83 -12.82 -14.93
N ALA A 392 -12.87 -11.94 -14.64
CA ALA A 392 -12.74 -11.32 -13.32
C ALA A 392 -13.95 -10.41 -13.03
N LEU A 393 -14.37 -9.59 -14.00
CA LEU A 393 -15.52 -8.70 -13.84
C LEU A 393 -16.85 -9.47 -13.69
N ALA A 394 -17.05 -10.55 -14.44
CA ALA A 394 -18.21 -11.43 -14.26
C ALA A 394 -18.26 -12.01 -12.83
N ARG A 395 -17.11 -12.41 -12.28
CA ARG A 395 -17.00 -12.87 -10.89
C ARG A 395 -17.29 -11.77 -9.88
N CYS A 396 -16.83 -10.53 -10.12
CA CYS A 396 -17.17 -9.38 -9.29
C CYS A 396 -18.67 -9.11 -9.26
N LEU A 397 -19.33 -9.13 -10.43
CA LEU A 397 -20.76 -8.95 -10.53
C LEU A 397 -21.51 -10.00 -9.71
N VAL A 398 -21.17 -11.29 -9.86
CA VAL A 398 -21.79 -12.38 -9.08
C VAL A 398 -21.56 -12.20 -7.58
N ALA A 399 -20.35 -11.80 -7.16
CA ALA A 399 -20.04 -11.55 -5.75
C ALA A 399 -20.84 -10.36 -5.18
N VAL A 400 -21.04 -9.29 -5.95
CA VAL A 400 -21.88 -8.14 -5.55
C VAL A 400 -23.34 -8.53 -5.46
N ALA A 401 -23.86 -9.26 -6.45
CA ALA A 401 -25.22 -9.80 -6.44
C ALA A 401 -25.45 -10.61 -5.16
N HIS A 402 -24.52 -11.49 -4.85
CA HIS A 402 -24.53 -12.33 -3.66
C HIS A 402 -24.48 -11.55 -2.34
N ALA A 403 -23.60 -10.58 -2.23
CA ALA A 403 -23.49 -9.73 -1.05
C ALA A 403 -24.79 -8.93 -0.81
N CYS A 404 -25.42 -8.45 -1.89
CA CYS A 404 -26.68 -7.69 -1.86
C CYS A 404 -27.93 -8.59 -1.74
N GLY A 405 -27.80 -9.92 -1.80
CA GLY A 405 -28.95 -10.84 -1.78
C GLY A 405 -29.79 -10.84 -3.06
N MET A 406 -29.19 -10.46 -4.19
CA MET A 406 -29.79 -10.40 -5.52
C MET A 406 -29.50 -11.66 -6.34
N ASP A 407 -30.32 -11.89 -7.37
CA ASP A 407 -30.15 -13.01 -8.29
C ASP A 407 -29.16 -12.68 -9.42
N ALA A 408 -28.01 -13.34 -9.39
CA ALA A 408 -26.97 -13.19 -10.41
C ALA A 408 -27.32 -13.86 -11.76
N ALA A 409 -28.37 -14.66 -11.82
CA ALA A 409 -28.89 -15.28 -13.04
C ALA A 409 -30.17 -14.57 -13.57
N GLY A 410 -30.49 -13.40 -13.02
CA GLY A 410 -31.65 -12.60 -13.42
C GLY A 410 -31.54 -12.02 -14.84
N GLU A 411 -32.69 -11.67 -15.41
CA GLU A 411 -32.81 -11.19 -16.81
C GLU A 411 -31.92 -9.97 -17.11
N GLU A 412 -31.82 -9.01 -16.19
CA GLU A 412 -31.01 -7.80 -16.37
C GLU A 412 -29.50 -8.10 -16.44
N VAL A 413 -29.02 -9.07 -15.65
CA VAL A 413 -27.62 -9.50 -15.66
C VAL A 413 -27.30 -10.27 -16.94
N LEU A 414 -28.25 -11.10 -17.40
CA LEU A 414 -28.12 -11.81 -18.67
C LEU A 414 -28.06 -10.84 -19.86
N LYS A 415 -28.92 -9.81 -19.89
CA LYS A 415 -28.87 -8.75 -20.92
C LYS A 415 -27.54 -8.01 -20.91
N TRP A 416 -27.02 -7.67 -19.73
CA TRP A 416 -25.70 -7.08 -19.61
C TRP A 416 -24.62 -8.02 -20.18
N ALA A 417 -24.64 -9.30 -19.82
CA ALA A 417 -23.66 -10.24 -20.35
C ALA A 417 -23.77 -10.44 -21.87
N GLU A 418 -24.98 -10.50 -22.43
CA GLU A 418 -25.20 -10.57 -23.87
C GLU A 418 -24.66 -9.34 -24.60
N ALA A 419 -24.92 -8.14 -24.08
CA ALA A 419 -24.46 -6.88 -24.68
C ALA A 419 -22.92 -6.79 -24.79
N HIS A 420 -22.19 -7.44 -23.88
CA HIS A 420 -20.72 -7.42 -23.85
C HIS A 420 -20.08 -8.74 -24.34
N GLY A 421 -20.90 -9.73 -24.73
CA GLY A 421 -20.46 -11.05 -25.19
C GLY A 421 -19.86 -11.94 -24.09
N LEU A 422 -20.33 -11.81 -22.85
CA LEU A 422 -19.77 -12.43 -21.63
C LEU A 422 -20.67 -13.52 -21.02
N THR A 423 -21.61 -14.07 -21.79
CA THR A 423 -22.61 -15.04 -21.29
C THR A 423 -21.95 -16.29 -20.69
N VAL A 424 -20.85 -16.77 -21.28
CA VAL A 424 -20.13 -17.96 -20.80
C VAL A 424 -19.40 -17.64 -19.51
N GLU A 425 -18.67 -16.51 -19.46
CA GLU A 425 -17.94 -16.04 -18.28
C GLU A 425 -18.87 -15.81 -17.09
N LEU A 426 -20.06 -15.26 -17.33
CA LEU A 426 -21.10 -15.11 -16.31
C LEU A 426 -21.59 -16.46 -15.80
N THR A 427 -21.90 -17.39 -16.72
CA THR A 427 -22.38 -18.73 -16.34
C THR A 427 -21.35 -19.48 -15.49
N ASP A 428 -20.08 -19.42 -15.90
CA ASP A 428 -18.96 -19.99 -15.16
C ASP A 428 -18.76 -19.33 -13.78
N ALA A 429 -18.97 -18.02 -13.70
CA ALA A 429 -18.88 -17.27 -12.44
C ALA A 429 -20.01 -17.67 -11.47
N VAL A 430 -21.24 -17.79 -11.95
CA VAL A 430 -22.40 -18.25 -11.15
C VAL A 430 -22.17 -19.67 -10.66
N GLU A 431 -21.77 -20.59 -11.54
CA GLU A 431 -21.50 -21.99 -11.19
C GLU A 431 -20.35 -22.13 -10.19
N ARG A 432 -19.27 -21.35 -10.38
CA ARG A 432 -18.16 -21.29 -9.41
C ARG A 432 -18.63 -20.80 -8.04
N ALA A 433 -19.40 -19.72 -8.00
CA ALA A 433 -19.89 -19.17 -6.75
C ALA A 433 -20.85 -20.13 -6.03
N ARG A 434 -21.68 -20.87 -6.78
CA ARG A 434 -22.49 -21.97 -6.26
C ARG A 434 -21.63 -23.05 -5.59
N ARG A 435 -20.58 -23.53 -6.27
CA ARG A 435 -19.66 -24.55 -5.71
C ARG A 435 -18.94 -24.07 -4.45
N LEU A 436 -18.42 -22.84 -4.46
CA LEU A 436 -17.76 -22.26 -3.28
C LEU A 436 -18.72 -22.16 -2.09
N ARG A 437 -19.99 -21.79 -2.33
CA ARG A 437 -21.03 -21.80 -1.30
C ARG A 437 -21.34 -23.20 -0.80
N GLU A 438 -21.42 -24.18 -1.70
CA GLU A 438 -21.63 -25.59 -1.30
C GLU A 438 -20.47 -26.11 -0.45
N GLN A 439 -19.23 -25.78 -0.80
CA GLN A 439 -18.05 -26.10 0.00
C GLN A 439 -18.04 -25.38 1.35
N ALA A 440 -18.39 -24.09 1.38
CA ALA A 440 -18.50 -23.31 2.62
C ALA A 440 -19.74 -23.68 3.46
N SER A 441 -20.71 -24.39 2.89
CA SER A 441 -21.94 -24.78 3.59
C SER A 441 -21.74 -25.95 4.56
N ALA A 442 -20.63 -26.68 4.42
CA ALA A 442 -20.26 -27.79 5.29
C ALA A 442 -19.53 -27.27 6.53
N SER A 443 -20.17 -27.40 7.70
CA SER A 443 -19.58 -27.04 8.99
C SER A 443 -19.77 -28.15 10.01
N LEU A 444 -18.71 -28.49 10.72
CA LEU A 444 -18.75 -29.45 11.82
C LEU A 444 -18.86 -28.71 13.15
N VAL A 445 -19.86 -29.05 13.95
CA VAL A 445 -20.03 -28.53 15.30
C VAL A 445 -19.55 -29.58 16.29
N ILE A 446 -18.53 -29.26 17.08
CA ILE A 446 -18.00 -30.14 18.13
C ILE A 446 -18.29 -29.50 19.48
N SER A 447 -19.09 -30.17 20.30
CA SER A 447 -19.54 -29.64 21.59
C SER A 447 -19.01 -30.41 22.78
N LEU A 448 -18.37 -29.64 23.68
CA LEU A 448 -17.85 -30.07 24.96
C LEU A 448 -18.85 -29.74 26.10
N HIS A 449 -20.14 -29.58 25.79
CA HIS A 449 -21.14 -29.16 26.77
C HIS A 449 -21.39 -30.19 27.90
N ALA A 450 -21.06 -31.47 27.67
CA ALA A 450 -21.17 -32.54 28.65
C ALA A 450 -20.22 -32.36 29.86
N ALA A 451 -19.26 -31.43 29.79
CA ALA A 451 -18.33 -31.16 30.87
C ALA A 451 -19.05 -30.62 32.12
N LEU A 452 -18.97 -31.38 33.22
CA LEU A 452 -19.56 -30.99 34.51
C LEU A 452 -18.75 -29.88 35.21
N THR A 453 -17.41 -29.93 35.16
CA THR A 453 -16.53 -28.95 35.82
C THR A 453 -15.36 -28.46 34.98
N ASP A 454 -14.69 -29.35 34.23
CA ASP A 454 -13.51 -28.99 33.41
C ASP A 454 -13.64 -29.51 31.98
N TRP A 455 -13.06 -30.68 31.69
CA TRP A 455 -13.10 -31.35 30.40
C TRP A 455 -14.21 -32.41 30.39
N PRO A 456 -14.87 -32.65 29.24
CA PRO A 456 -15.94 -33.64 29.15
C PRO A 456 -15.38 -35.06 29.04
N ASP A 457 -16.19 -36.05 29.42
CA ASP A 457 -15.95 -37.48 29.15
C ASP A 457 -16.46 -37.92 27.77
N SER A 458 -17.13 -37.01 27.05
CA SER A 458 -17.70 -37.25 25.74
C SER A 458 -17.88 -35.96 24.94
N LEU A 459 -17.68 -36.06 23.63
CA LEU A 459 -17.93 -35.01 22.66
C LEU A 459 -19.26 -35.28 21.96
N THR A 460 -20.13 -34.27 21.85
CA THR A 460 -21.32 -34.35 21.00
C THR A 460 -21.11 -33.56 19.73
N VAL A 461 -21.34 -34.18 18.59
CA VAL A 461 -20.97 -33.62 17.28
C VAL A 461 -22.14 -33.63 16.32
N TRP A 462 -22.18 -32.60 15.46
CA TRP A 462 -23.18 -32.44 14.40
C TRP A 462 -22.50 -31.97 13.12
N LEU A 463 -22.86 -32.56 12.00
CA LEU A 463 -22.46 -32.10 10.68
C LEU A 463 -23.61 -31.27 10.08
N ARG A 464 -23.31 -30.04 9.68
CA ARG A 464 -24.25 -29.17 8.98
C ARG A 464 -23.83 -29.03 7.52
N GLN A 465 -24.81 -29.03 6.63
CA GLN A 465 -24.65 -28.76 5.21
C GLN A 465 -25.79 -27.87 4.74
N GLY A 466 -25.55 -26.55 4.71
CA GLY A 466 -26.61 -25.57 4.48
C GLY A 466 -27.70 -25.66 5.55
N ASP A 467 -28.95 -25.88 5.13
CA ASP A 467 -30.11 -26.01 6.03
C ASP A 467 -30.25 -27.40 6.65
N LYS A 468 -29.45 -28.38 6.20
CA LYS A 468 -29.48 -29.75 6.74
C LYS A 468 -28.51 -29.90 7.91
N CYS A 469 -28.92 -30.66 8.92
CA CYS A 469 -28.08 -31.03 10.04
C CYS A 469 -28.21 -32.53 10.30
N SER A 470 -27.09 -33.21 10.56
CA SER A 470 -27.07 -34.60 10.98
C SER A 470 -27.74 -34.77 12.35
N ASN A 471 -28.06 -36.02 12.68
CA ASN A 471 -28.36 -36.38 14.07
C ASN A 471 -27.11 -36.17 14.95
N ALA A 472 -27.33 -35.98 16.24
CA ALA A 472 -26.25 -35.89 17.21
C ALA A 472 -25.47 -37.21 17.24
N HIS A 473 -24.15 -37.13 17.13
CA HIS A 473 -23.25 -38.26 17.33
C HIS A 473 -22.40 -38.01 18.57
N SER A 474 -22.09 -39.07 19.33
CA SER A 474 -21.35 -38.95 20.59
C SER A 474 -20.09 -39.80 20.53
N VAL A 475 -18.96 -39.18 20.81
CA VAL A 475 -17.64 -39.82 20.86
C VAL A 475 -17.12 -39.76 22.28
N ALA A 476 -16.73 -40.90 22.86
CA ALA A 476 -16.20 -40.94 24.22
C ALA A 476 -14.75 -40.43 24.24
N CYS A 477 -14.36 -39.71 25.28
CA CYS A 477 -13.00 -39.23 25.44
C CYS A 477 -12.56 -39.26 26.91
N THR A 478 -11.24 -39.27 27.13
CA THR A 478 -10.72 -39.07 28.48
C THR A 478 -10.97 -37.61 28.90
N PRO A 479 -11.43 -37.31 30.12
CA PRO A 479 -11.73 -35.95 30.57
C PRO A 479 -10.46 -35.16 30.90
N SER A 480 -9.63 -34.94 29.87
CA SER A 480 -8.46 -34.07 29.87
C SER A 480 -8.33 -33.36 28.52
N ARG A 481 -7.44 -32.38 28.43
CA ARG A 481 -7.12 -31.71 27.15
C ARG A 481 -6.66 -32.73 26.11
N GLU A 482 -5.68 -33.54 26.48
CA GLU A 482 -5.09 -34.55 25.61
C GLU A 482 -6.11 -35.61 25.20
N GLY A 483 -7.03 -35.96 26.11
CA GLY A 483 -8.11 -36.90 25.84
C GLY A 483 -9.11 -36.40 24.80
N VAL A 484 -9.49 -35.12 24.89
CA VAL A 484 -10.33 -34.47 23.87
C VAL A 484 -9.59 -34.34 22.55
N GLU A 485 -8.34 -33.87 22.57
CA GLU A 485 -7.53 -33.70 21.35
C GLU A 485 -7.29 -35.05 20.64
N SER A 486 -7.11 -36.14 21.39
CA SER A 486 -6.97 -37.50 20.84
C SER A 486 -8.24 -38.05 20.21
N ALA A 487 -9.42 -37.53 20.56
CA ALA A 487 -10.71 -37.94 20.00
C ALA A 487 -11.09 -37.13 18.74
N LEU A 488 -10.41 -36.02 18.45
CA LEU A 488 -10.70 -35.18 17.28
C LEU A 488 -10.52 -35.91 15.94
N PRO A 489 -9.48 -36.74 15.72
CA PRO A 489 -9.33 -37.46 14.45
C PRO A 489 -10.53 -38.38 14.13
N GLU A 490 -11.05 -39.12 15.12
CA GLU A 490 -12.24 -39.97 14.96
C GLU A 490 -13.48 -39.14 14.58
N VAL A 491 -13.65 -37.99 15.23
CA VAL A 491 -14.75 -37.06 14.93
C VAL A 491 -14.65 -36.49 13.51
N LEU A 492 -13.43 -36.17 13.05
CA LEU A 492 -13.19 -35.64 11.72
C LEU A 492 -13.44 -36.71 10.64
N GLU A 493 -12.94 -37.93 10.84
CA GLU A 493 -13.19 -39.08 9.96
C GLU A 493 -14.69 -39.34 9.81
N TRP A 494 -15.43 -39.38 10.94
CA TRP A 494 -16.89 -39.50 10.92
C TRP A 494 -17.59 -38.41 10.10
N ALA A 495 -17.14 -37.15 10.22
CA ALA A 495 -17.73 -36.03 9.51
C ALA A 495 -17.43 -36.09 8.00
N GLU A 496 -16.20 -36.45 7.64
CA GLU A 496 -15.74 -36.54 6.25
C GLU A 496 -16.42 -37.71 5.51
N ASP A 497 -16.67 -38.84 6.18
CA ASP A 497 -17.41 -39.99 5.62
C ASP A 497 -18.86 -39.68 5.26
N LEU A 498 -19.46 -38.67 5.91
CA LEU A 498 -20.83 -38.23 5.66
C LEU A 498 -20.92 -37.16 4.57
N LEU A 499 -19.80 -36.56 4.17
CA LEU A 499 -19.76 -35.53 3.14
C LEU A 499 -19.68 -36.13 1.73
N PRO A 500 -20.28 -35.47 0.73
CA PRO A 500 -20.04 -35.81 -0.66
C PRO A 500 -18.54 -35.73 -1.03
N PRO A 501 -18.04 -36.56 -1.98
CA PRO A 501 -16.61 -36.63 -2.32
C PRO A 501 -15.98 -35.30 -2.80
N ASP A 502 -16.79 -34.37 -3.27
CA ASP A 502 -16.40 -33.06 -3.81
C ASP A 502 -16.50 -31.91 -2.78
N VAL A 503 -17.01 -32.20 -1.58
CA VAL A 503 -17.18 -31.24 -0.49
C VAL A 503 -16.12 -31.48 0.58
N ARG A 504 -15.36 -30.45 0.93
CA ARG A 504 -14.36 -30.51 1.99
C ARG A 504 -14.89 -29.88 3.28
N LEU A 505 -14.58 -30.50 4.42
CA LEU A 505 -14.85 -29.90 5.71
C LEU A 505 -13.84 -28.77 5.97
N THR A 506 -14.28 -27.52 5.81
CA THR A 506 -13.40 -26.33 5.94
C THR A 506 -13.69 -25.50 7.19
N HIS A 507 -14.84 -25.69 7.85
CA HIS A 507 -15.27 -24.91 9.00
C HIS A 507 -15.63 -25.79 10.19
N ILE A 508 -15.09 -25.44 11.36
CA ILE A 508 -15.32 -26.13 12.63
C ILE A 508 -15.77 -25.13 13.69
N ASP A 509 -16.97 -25.33 14.23
CA ASP A 509 -17.46 -24.61 15.41
C ASP A 509 -17.14 -25.41 16.68
N MET A 510 -16.21 -24.90 17.47
CA MET A 510 -15.79 -25.46 18.76
C MET A 510 -16.63 -24.90 19.88
N VAL A 511 -17.57 -25.70 20.38
CA VAL A 511 -18.56 -25.27 21.36
C VAL A 511 -18.14 -25.67 22.77
N VAL A 512 -17.68 -24.69 23.54
CA VAL A 512 -17.01 -24.92 24.81
C VAL A 512 -17.67 -24.19 25.98
N ARG A 513 -17.45 -24.69 27.19
CA ARG A 513 -17.88 -24.02 28.43
C ARG A 513 -16.98 -22.81 28.70
N ALA A 514 -17.52 -21.83 29.42
CA ALA A 514 -16.83 -20.56 29.66
C ALA A 514 -15.44 -20.72 30.33
N ALA A 515 -15.27 -21.74 31.17
CA ALA A 515 -14.01 -22.03 31.85
C ALA A 515 -12.88 -22.50 30.91
N LEU A 516 -13.21 -23.07 29.75
CA LEU A 516 -12.25 -23.58 28.76
C LEU A 516 -11.85 -22.53 27.71
N LEU A 517 -12.73 -21.57 27.41
CA LEU A 517 -12.48 -20.50 26.43
C LEU A 517 -11.09 -19.83 26.59
N PRO A 518 -10.64 -19.41 27.79
CA PRO A 518 -9.34 -18.76 27.93
C PRO A 518 -8.12 -19.68 27.90
N LYS A 519 -8.33 -21.00 28.02
CA LYS A 519 -7.26 -21.98 28.29
C LYS A 519 -6.95 -22.85 27.08
N TRP A 520 -7.92 -23.07 26.20
CA TRP A 520 -7.79 -24.01 25.10
C TRP A 520 -7.58 -23.33 23.75
N ARG A 521 -6.80 -23.99 22.88
CA ARG A 521 -6.47 -23.61 21.51
C ARG A 521 -6.76 -24.78 20.59
N PRO A 522 -8.05 -25.02 20.25
CA PRO A 522 -8.39 -26.12 19.36
C PRO A 522 -7.73 -26.02 17.99
N GLU A 523 -7.42 -24.79 17.53
CA GLU A 523 -6.70 -24.54 16.29
C GLU A 523 -5.27 -25.12 16.27
N GLU A 524 -4.66 -25.32 17.44
CA GLU A 524 -3.32 -25.90 17.59
C GLU A 524 -3.33 -27.42 17.80
N ALA A 525 -4.51 -28.03 17.98
CA ALA A 525 -4.63 -29.47 18.14
C ALA A 525 -4.16 -30.20 16.88
N GLU A 526 -3.49 -31.34 17.06
CA GLU A 526 -2.94 -32.13 15.96
C GLU A 526 -4.04 -32.99 15.30
N ASP A 527 -4.09 -32.94 13.98
CA ASP A 527 -4.88 -33.79 13.08
C ASP A 527 -3.92 -34.47 12.09
N GLY A 528 -3.54 -35.70 12.42
CA GLY A 528 -2.54 -36.46 11.66
C GLY A 528 -1.18 -35.78 11.64
N LEU A 529 -0.81 -35.21 10.49
CA LEU A 529 0.49 -34.56 10.26
C LEU A 529 0.46 -33.04 10.48
N TYR A 530 -0.72 -32.44 10.62
CA TYR A 530 -0.89 -30.99 10.62
C TYR A 530 -1.67 -30.54 11.86
N ARG A 531 -1.61 -29.24 12.18
CA ARG A 531 -2.54 -28.65 13.16
C ARG A 531 -3.90 -28.44 12.49
N LEU A 532 -4.98 -28.57 13.24
CA LEU A 532 -6.35 -28.38 12.77
C LEU A 532 -6.54 -27.03 12.05
N GLY A 533 -5.90 -25.98 12.57
CA GLY A 533 -5.98 -24.64 12.03
C GLY A 533 -5.22 -24.42 10.71
N VAL A 534 -4.45 -25.38 10.20
CA VAL A 534 -3.65 -25.22 8.97
C VAL A 534 -4.53 -25.10 7.72
N ASP A 535 -5.54 -25.95 7.61
CA ASP A 535 -6.43 -26.02 6.45
C ASP A 535 -7.88 -25.67 6.78
N ARG A 536 -8.27 -25.70 8.06
CA ARG A 536 -9.64 -25.43 8.51
C ARG A 536 -9.75 -24.13 9.29
N SER A 537 -10.92 -23.49 9.20
CA SER A 537 -11.35 -22.42 10.10
C SER A 537 -11.87 -23.03 11.40
N VAL A 538 -11.39 -22.54 12.54
CA VAL A 538 -11.82 -23.00 13.87
C VAL A 538 -12.35 -21.80 14.64
N VAL A 539 -13.63 -21.84 15.01
CA VAL A 539 -14.30 -20.75 15.72
C VAL A 539 -14.79 -21.21 17.09
N LEU A 540 -14.36 -20.52 18.15
CA LEU A 540 -14.82 -20.78 19.50
C LEU A 540 -16.22 -20.19 19.73
N ARG A 541 -17.13 -21.04 20.19
CA ARG A 541 -18.51 -20.72 20.58
C ARG A 541 -18.71 -21.06 22.05
N TRP A 542 -19.44 -20.24 22.78
CA TRP A 542 -19.94 -20.59 24.12
C TRP A 542 -21.14 -21.55 24.08
N ALA A 543 -21.04 -22.63 24.87
CA ALA A 543 -21.99 -23.74 24.92
C ALA A 543 -23.41 -23.36 25.39
N ASP A 544 -23.56 -22.45 26.34
CA ASP A 544 -24.88 -22.20 26.93
C ASP A 544 -25.81 -21.40 25.99
N ARG A 545 -25.34 -21.02 24.79
CA ARG A 545 -26.20 -20.53 23.70
C ARG A 545 -26.97 -21.63 22.98
N LEU A 546 -26.47 -22.88 23.00
CA LEU A 546 -27.19 -24.05 22.51
C LEU A 546 -28.35 -24.40 23.44
N PHE A 547 -28.07 -24.44 24.75
CA PHE A 547 -29.03 -24.80 25.79
C PHE A 547 -29.32 -23.61 26.69
N VAL A 548 -30.03 -22.63 26.15
CA VAL A 548 -30.28 -21.34 26.81
C VAL A 548 -30.99 -21.54 28.17
N PRO A 549 -30.36 -21.14 29.30
CA PRO A 549 -31.00 -21.19 30.60
C PRO A 549 -32.27 -20.34 30.63
N ARG A 550 -33.29 -20.75 31.41
CA ARG A 550 -34.60 -20.06 31.45
C ARG A 550 -34.49 -18.56 31.77
N HIS A 551 -33.55 -18.17 32.64
CA HIS A 551 -33.32 -16.78 33.01
C HIS A 551 -32.66 -15.94 31.89
N PHE A 552 -32.16 -16.58 30.82
CA PHE A 552 -31.58 -15.95 29.63
C PHE A 552 -32.40 -16.15 28.34
N ARG A 553 -33.71 -16.45 28.45
CA ARG A 553 -34.60 -16.78 27.31
C ARG A 553 -34.56 -15.82 26.09
N SER A 554 -34.13 -14.56 26.27
CA SER A 554 -34.06 -13.55 25.20
C SER A 554 -32.64 -13.30 24.67
N MET A 555 -31.64 -14.02 25.17
CA MET A 555 -30.22 -13.78 24.89
C MET A 555 -29.89 -13.91 23.39
N ASN A 556 -30.33 -14.96 22.71
CA ASN A 556 -30.05 -15.13 21.28
C ASN A 556 -30.79 -14.09 20.42
N LYS A 557 -31.99 -13.66 20.83
CA LYS A 557 -32.70 -12.54 20.17
C LYS A 557 -31.94 -11.23 20.31
N ARG A 558 -31.40 -10.95 21.51
CA ARG A 558 -30.60 -9.73 21.77
C ARG A 558 -29.26 -9.78 21.02
N ALA A 559 -28.61 -10.93 20.96
CA ALA A 559 -27.40 -11.12 20.17
C ALA A 559 -27.57 -10.73 18.70
N ARG A 560 -28.69 -11.08 18.05
CA ARG A 560 -28.97 -10.65 16.67
C ARG A 560 -29.07 -9.14 16.53
N LEU A 561 -29.73 -8.47 17.47
CA LEU A 561 -29.82 -7.00 17.49
C LEU A 561 -28.45 -6.35 17.68
N HIS A 562 -27.58 -6.95 18.51
CA HIS A 562 -26.20 -6.48 18.69
C HIS A 562 -25.36 -6.66 17.42
N LEU A 563 -25.48 -7.80 16.72
CA LEU A 563 -24.78 -8.00 15.44
C LEU A 563 -25.19 -6.97 14.39
N GLU A 564 -26.48 -6.67 14.30
CA GLU A 564 -26.98 -5.61 13.41
C GLU A 564 -26.46 -4.22 13.83
N ALA A 565 -26.42 -3.94 15.13
CA ALA A 565 -25.84 -2.69 15.64
C ALA A 565 -24.34 -2.58 15.34
N CYS A 566 -23.58 -3.69 15.41
CA CYS A 566 -22.18 -3.72 14.99
C CYS A 566 -22.02 -3.35 13.52
N ARG A 567 -22.81 -4.00 12.64
CA ARG A 567 -22.81 -3.70 11.20
C ARG A 567 -23.09 -2.23 10.94
N LYS A 568 -24.14 -1.69 11.57
CA LYS A 568 -24.50 -0.28 11.42
C LYS A 568 -23.40 0.66 11.92
N HIS A 569 -22.76 0.35 13.04
CA HIS A 569 -21.67 1.17 13.57
C HIS A 569 -20.50 1.28 12.58
N VAL A 570 -20.02 0.15 12.05
CA VAL A 570 -18.91 0.16 11.07
C VAL A 570 -19.28 0.98 9.82
N LEU A 571 -20.54 0.87 9.36
CA LEU A 571 -21.06 1.65 8.24
C LEU A 571 -21.11 3.17 8.53
N ASP A 572 -21.54 3.55 9.72
CA ASP A 572 -21.76 4.96 10.09
C ASP A 572 -20.45 5.68 10.50
N THR A 573 -19.50 4.96 11.10
CA THR A 573 -18.29 5.57 11.70
C THR A 573 -16.97 5.14 11.07
N GLY A 574 -16.92 3.97 10.41
CA GLY A 574 -15.67 3.34 9.97
C GLY A 574 -14.79 2.82 11.12
N GLU A 575 -15.28 2.86 12.36
CA GLU A 575 -14.56 2.40 13.55
C GLU A 575 -14.95 0.98 13.95
N SER A 576 -14.14 0.36 14.81
CA SER A 576 -14.42 -0.98 15.34
C SER A 576 -15.62 -0.92 16.30
N PRO A 577 -16.63 -1.79 16.16
CA PRO A 577 -17.84 -1.75 16.98
C PRO A 577 -17.63 -2.33 18.40
N VAL A 578 -16.38 -2.44 18.83
CA VAL A 578 -15.97 -3.12 20.06
C VAL A 578 -15.80 -2.09 21.18
N GLY A 579 -16.64 -2.20 22.21
CA GLY A 579 -16.47 -1.44 23.46
C GLY A 579 -15.43 -2.12 24.35
N TRP A 580 -14.28 -1.46 24.54
CA TRP A 580 -13.18 -2.00 25.34
C TRP A 580 -13.30 -1.66 26.82
N LEU A 581 -13.26 -2.70 27.66
CA LEU A 581 -13.12 -2.59 29.11
C LEU A 581 -11.64 -2.41 29.46
N ASN A 582 -11.29 -1.23 29.98
CA ASN A 582 -9.97 -0.94 30.49
C ASN A 582 -9.69 -1.66 31.82
N ALA A 583 -8.43 -1.59 32.30
CA ALA A 583 -8.01 -2.27 33.52
C ALA A 583 -8.88 -1.92 34.75
N THR A 584 -9.32 -0.67 34.91
CA THR A 584 -10.14 -0.23 36.05
C THR A 584 -11.58 -0.75 35.97
N SER A 585 -12.22 -0.71 34.80
CA SER A 585 -13.57 -1.24 34.61
C SER A 585 -13.62 -2.78 34.64
N SER A 586 -12.59 -3.45 34.15
CA SER A 586 -12.50 -4.92 34.15
C SER A 586 -12.33 -5.52 35.56
N GLY A 587 -11.88 -4.73 36.54
CA GLY A 587 -11.70 -5.17 37.92
C GLY A 587 -12.98 -5.22 38.76
N ASP A 588 -14.06 -4.54 38.35
CA ASP A 588 -15.34 -4.50 39.06
C ASP A 588 -16.42 -5.27 38.29
N VAL A 589 -16.40 -6.59 38.43
CA VAL A 589 -17.34 -7.50 37.76
C VAL A 589 -18.81 -7.18 38.11
N ALA A 590 -19.07 -6.73 39.34
CA ALA A 590 -20.42 -6.40 39.80
C ALA A 590 -20.95 -5.15 39.09
N ALA A 591 -20.13 -4.10 38.96
CA ALA A 591 -20.51 -2.90 38.22
C ALA A 591 -20.75 -3.20 36.73
N VAL A 592 -19.88 -4.01 36.10
CA VAL A 592 -20.06 -4.43 34.70
C VAL A 592 -21.38 -5.20 34.53
N HIS A 593 -21.70 -6.11 35.45
CA HIS A 593 -22.94 -6.87 35.41
C HIS A 593 -24.18 -5.98 35.48
N GLU A 594 -24.23 -5.02 36.41
CA GLU A 594 -25.36 -4.08 36.53
C GLU A 594 -25.49 -3.16 35.31
N HIS A 595 -24.36 -2.72 34.74
CA HIS A 595 -24.34 -1.92 33.51
C HIS A 595 -24.94 -2.70 32.33
N CYS A 596 -24.57 -3.99 32.20
CA CYS A 596 -25.11 -4.86 31.15
C CYS A 596 -26.61 -5.16 31.36
N LYS A 597 -27.04 -5.38 32.60
CA LYS A 597 -28.46 -5.54 32.96
C LYS A 597 -29.29 -4.31 32.63
N ALA A 598 -28.74 -3.12 32.78
CA ALA A 598 -29.37 -1.86 32.38
C ALA A 598 -29.49 -1.68 30.85
N GLY A 599 -28.94 -2.60 30.05
CA GLY A 599 -28.99 -2.53 28.59
C GLY A 599 -27.92 -1.63 27.98
N LEU A 600 -26.91 -1.23 28.76
CA LEU A 600 -25.81 -0.36 28.32
C LEU A 600 -24.56 -1.16 27.90
N CYS A 601 -24.67 -2.48 27.77
CA CYS A 601 -23.58 -3.32 27.28
C CYS A 601 -23.28 -2.98 25.81
N PRO A 602 -22.00 -2.77 25.43
CA PRO A 602 -21.62 -2.62 24.03
C PRO A 602 -22.05 -3.85 23.18
N PRO A 603 -22.37 -3.65 21.89
CA PRO A 603 -22.77 -4.74 20.99
C PRO A 603 -21.70 -5.83 20.84
N ALA A 604 -20.42 -5.46 20.75
CA ALA A 604 -19.27 -6.34 20.89
C ALA A 604 -18.37 -5.80 22.00
N VAL A 605 -17.75 -6.68 22.79
CA VAL A 605 -16.97 -6.26 23.99
C VAL A 605 -15.55 -6.79 23.90
N GLY A 606 -14.58 -5.91 24.17
CA GLY A 606 -13.17 -6.27 24.32
C GLY A 606 -12.76 -6.20 25.79
N ILE A 607 -12.08 -7.22 26.29
CA ILE A 607 -11.49 -7.21 27.64
C ILE A 607 -10.02 -6.83 27.49
N GLY A 608 -9.64 -5.62 27.87
CA GLY A 608 -8.28 -5.10 27.64
C GLY A 608 -7.20 -5.76 28.51
N HIS A 609 -7.55 -6.40 29.61
CA HIS A 609 -6.57 -6.95 30.56
C HIS A 609 -7.06 -8.25 31.20
N ARG A 610 -6.20 -9.29 31.22
CA ARG A 610 -6.47 -10.55 31.92
C ARG A 610 -6.01 -10.46 33.39
N SER A 611 -6.93 -10.06 34.26
CA SER A 611 -6.72 -10.02 35.71
C SER A 611 -7.13 -11.34 36.40
N GLY A 612 -6.93 -11.44 37.71
CA GLY A 612 -7.36 -12.60 38.50
C GLY A 612 -8.88 -12.85 38.49
N VAL A 613 -9.70 -11.86 38.09
CA VAL A 613 -11.16 -11.97 37.95
C VAL A 613 -11.62 -12.19 36.51
N PHE A 614 -10.69 -12.44 35.57
CA PHE A 614 -11.00 -12.58 34.14
C PHE A 614 -12.06 -13.64 33.85
N SER A 615 -11.98 -14.81 34.49
CA SER A 615 -12.93 -15.91 34.28
C SER A 615 -14.36 -15.51 34.67
N ASP A 616 -14.51 -14.77 35.78
CA ASP A 616 -15.80 -14.30 36.27
C ASP A 616 -16.36 -13.19 35.36
N LEU A 617 -15.48 -12.30 34.89
CA LEU A 617 -15.84 -11.25 33.92
C LEU A 617 -16.31 -11.85 32.59
N LEU A 618 -15.60 -12.85 32.07
CA LEU A 618 -15.97 -13.55 30.84
C LEU A 618 -17.35 -14.21 30.98
N GLN A 619 -17.59 -14.95 32.08
CA GLN A 619 -18.90 -15.55 32.37
C GLN A 619 -20.01 -14.51 32.49
N THR A 620 -19.70 -13.33 33.03
CA THR A 620 -20.66 -12.22 33.19
C THR A 620 -21.06 -11.62 31.85
N LEU A 621 -20.14 -11.50 30.89
CA LEU A 621 -20.36 -10.81 29.61
C LEU A 621 -20.95 -11.70 28.51
N LEU A 622 -20.65 -12.99 28.51
CA LEU A 622 -21.12 -13.97 27.51
C LEU A 622 -22.64 -13.94 27.24
N PRO A 623 -23.51 -13.74 28.25
CA PRO A 623 -24.94 -13.61 28.02
C PRO A 623 -25.37 -12.33 27.30
N TYR A 624 -24.58 -11.26 27.35
CA TYR A 624 -24.96 -9.94 26.86
C TYR A 624 -24.33 -9.60 25.51
N ALA A 625 -23.15 -10.13 25.20
CA ALA A 625 -22.44 -9.86 23.96
C ALA A 625 -22.29 -11.13 23.08
N PRO A 626 -22.64 -11.09 21.78
CA PRO A 626 -22.35 -12.17 20.84
C PRO A 626 -20.87 -12.27 20.46
N VAL A 627 -20.11 -11.19 20.59
CA VAL A 627 -18.69 -11.15 20.26
C VAL A 627 -17.92 -10.65 21.47
N LEU A 628 -17.02 -11.48 21.97
CA LEU A 628 -16.08 -11.16 23.03
C LEU A 628 -14.65 -11.34 22.53
N LEU A 629 -13.80 -10.34 22.78
CA LEU A 629 -12.37 -10.35 22.44
C LEU A 629 -11.52 -10.20 23.69
N TRP A 630 -10.38 -10.88 23.75
CA TRP A 630 -9.42 -10.75 24.86
C TRP A 630 -7.98 -11.05 24.42
N PRO A 631 -6.97 -10.56 25.15
CA PRO A 631 -5.57 -10.88 24.88
C PRO A 631 -5.28 -12.37 24.98
N ASP A 632 -4.48 -12.88 24.06
CA ASP A 632 -4.12 -14.30 24.00
C ASP A 632 -3.27 -14.76 25.20
N GLY A 633 -2.25 -14.00 25.59
CA GLY A 633 -1.37 -14.34 26.72
C GLY A 633 -2.04 -14.18 28.09
N GLU A 634 -1.73 -15.05 29.06
CA GLU A 634 -2.33 -15.04 30.42
C GLU A 634 -2.10 -13.72 31.19
N SER A 635 -1.01 -13.02 30.92
CA SER A 635 -0.67 -11.69 31.42
C SER A 635 -0.82 -10.59 30.36
N GLY A 636 -1.46 -10.92 29.22
CA GLY A 636 -1.62 -10.04 28.09
C GLY A 636 -2.45 -8.80 28.45
N THR A 637 -2.00 -7.65 27.94
CA THR A 637 -2.71 -6.38 28.07
C THR A 637 -2.79 -5.73 26.71
N VAL A 638 -4.00 -5.41 26.29
CA VAL A 638 -4.30 -4.58 25.12
C VAL A 638 -4.44 -3.15 25.65
N VAL A 639 -3.36 -2.37 25.52
CA VAL A 639 -3.31 -0.97 25.98
C VAL A 639 -4.18 -0.09 25.09
N GLU A 640 -4.14 -0.36 23.78
CA GLU A 640 -4.98 0.28 22.77
C GLU A 640 -5.58 -0.81 21.87
N PRO A 641 -6.86 -0.67 21.45
CA PRO A 641 -7.47 -1.58 20.49
C PRO A 641 -6.61 -1.70 19.22
N PRO A 642 -6.46 -2.90 18.63
CA PRO A 642 -5.78 -3.03 17.35
C PRO A 642 -6.36 -2.08 16.31
N ALA A 643 -5.53 -1.21 15.75
CA ALA A 643 -5.97 -0.18 14.82
C ALA A 643 -6.54 -0.80 13.51
N GLY A 644 -6.08 -2.01 13.17
CA GLY A 644 -6.58 -2.81 12.05
C GLY A 644 -7.96 -3.46 12.28
N LEU A 645 -8.46 -3.52 13.52
CA LEU A 645 -9.66 -4.32 13.85
C LEU A 645 -10.91 -3.85 13.09
N ALA A 646 -11.09 -2.54 12.92
CA ALA A 646 -12.20 -1.99 12.15
C ALA A 646 -12.15 -2.44 10.67
N ARG A 647 -10.95 -2.50 10.11
CA ARG A 647 -10.71 -2.87 8.70
C ARG A 647 -10.90 -4.36 8.45
N LEU A 648 -10.53 -5.17 9.43
CA LEU A 648 -10.66 -6.62 9.37
C LEU A 648 -12.04 -7.11 9.81
N TRP A 649 -12.88 -6.25 10.42
CA TRP A 649 -14.14 -6.66 11.05
C TRP A 649 -15.04 -7.50 10.14
N GLU A 650 -15.17 -7.12 8.87
CA GLU A 650 -16.02 -7.83 7.89
C GLU A 650 -15.51 -9.22 7.49
N ARG A 651 -14.24 -9.50 7.79
CA ARG A 651 -13.59 -10.77 7.50
C ARG A 651 -13.53 -11.67 8.74
N LEU A 652 -13.98 -11.18 9.90
CA LEU A 652 -14.07 -11.95 11.12
C LEU A 652 -15.35 -12.81 11.16
N PRO A 653 -15.29 -14.03 11.73
CA PRO A 653 -14.17 -14.60 12.47
C PRO A 653 -13.12 -15.33 11.60
N ALA A 654 -13.33 -15.46 10.29
CA ALA A 654 -12.48 -16.27 9.42
C ALA A 654 -11.00 -15.82 9.45
N ASP A 655 -10.74 -14.52 9.51
CA ASP A 655 -9.39 -13.99 9.55
C ASP A 655 -8.60 -14.29 10.84
N PHE A 656 -9.24 -14.71 11.93
CA PHE A 656 -8.50 -15.14 13.13
C PHE A 656 -7.56 -16.30 12.81
N ILE A 657 -8.00 -17.28 12.00
CA ILE A 657 -7.11 -18.40 11.65
C ILE A 657 -6.01 -17.97 10.68
N ARG A 658 -6.30 -17.03 9.77
CA ARG A 658 -5.29 -16.47 8.87
C ARG A 658 -4.20 -15.74 9.67
N ALA A 659 -4.60 -14.97 10.68
CA ALA A 659 -3.70 -14.31 11.61
C ALA A 659 -2.82 -15.32 12.37
N GLN A 660 -3.41 -16.40 12.90
CA GLN A 660 -2.65 -17.47 13.58
C GLN A 660 -1.66 -18.19 12.65
N ARG A 661 -2.05 -18.50 11.41
CA ARG A 661 -1.14 -19.11 10.41
C ARG A 661 0.04 -18.21 10.09
N LEU A 662 -0.21 -16.89 9.96
CA LEU A 662 0.85 -15.92 9.74
C LEU A 662 1.79 -15.88 10.96
N GLN A 663 1.26 -15.98 12.18
CA GLN A 663 2.07 -15.98 13.41
C GLN A 663 2.95 -17.22 13.47
N TRP A 664 2.38 -18.41 13.22
CA TRP A 664 3.16 -19.66 13.17
C TRP A 664 4.26 -19.60 12.11
N SER A 665 3.98 -19.01 10.94
CA SER A 665 5.00 -18.83 9.92
C SER A 665 6.09 -17.84 10.34
N ALA A 666 5.74 -16.76 11.04
CA ALA A 666 6.69 -15.78 11.55
C ALA A 666 7.61 -16.40 12.62
N ASP A 667 7.03 -17.17 13.54
CA ASP A 667 7.75 -17.89 14.59
C ASP A 667 8.79 -18.88 14.01
N LEU A 668 8.46 -19.53 12.88
CA LEU A 668 9.35 -20.44 12.17
C LEU A 668 10.45 -19.71 11.37
N ASN A 669 10.13 -18.57 10.75
CA ASN A 669 11.04 -17.87 9.85
C ASN A 669 12.03 -16.93 10.58
N GLY A 670 11.73 -16.52 11.82
CA GLY A 670 12.62 -15.73 12.66
C GLY A 670 13.17 -14.47 11.96
N GLN A 671 14.50 -14.33 11.91
CA GLN A 671 15.21 -13.16 11.35
C GLN A 671 15.08 -13.01 9.81
N TYR A 672 14.51 -14.00 9.11
CA TYR A 672 14.29 -13.95 7.66
C TYR A 672 12.89 -13.43 7.28
N ALA A 673 12.09 -12.98 8.25
CA ALA A 673 10.81 -12.35 7.98
C ALA A 673 11.02 -11.04 7.20
N THR A 674 10.47 -10.98 5.98
CA THR A 674 10.35 -9.74 5.23
C THR A 674 9.53 -8.71 6.02
N ALA A 675 9.80 -7.42 5.82
CA ALA A 675 9.02 -6.37 6.46
C ALA A 675 7.53 -6.59 6.14
N PRO A 676 6.67 -6.72 7.16
CA PRO A 676 5.26 -6.98 6.92
C PRO A 676 4.66 -5.78 6.19
N ASN A 677 3.93 -6.05 5.11
CA ASN A 677 3.06 -5.03 4.55
C ASN A 677 1.97 -4.66 5.57
N GLN A 678 1.22 -3.59 5.32
CA GLN A 678 0.20 -3.11 6.24
C GLN A 678 -0.82 -4.19 6.64
N GLU A 679 -1.32 -4.99 5.70
CA GLU A 679 -2.27 -6.07 6.00
C GLU A 679 -1.65 -7.15 6.90
N SER A 680 -0.40 -7.55 6.64
CA SER A 680 0.32 -8.50 7.48
C SER A 680 0.53 -7.97 8.89
N ALA A 681 0.84 -6.67 9.04
CA ALA A 681 0.96 -6.04 10.36
C ALA A 681 -0.37 -6.07 11.12
N GLU A 682 -1.48 -5.73 10.46
CA GLU A 682 -2.83 -5.77 11.04
C GLU A 682 -3.26 -7.18 11.44
N LEU A 683 -2.94 -8.18 10.61
CA LEU A 683 -3.18 -9.60 10.93
C LEU A 683 -2.33 -10.07 12.12
N MET A 684 -1.10 -9.56 12.28
CA MET A 684 -0.29 -9.86 13.46
C MET A 684 -0.88 -9.27 14.75
N GLU A 685 -1.44 -8.06 14.70
CA GLU A 685 -2.17 -7.51 15.84
C GLU A 685 -3.42 -8.35 16.18
N LEU A 686 -4.12 -8.85 15.16
CA LEU A 686 -5.28 -9.73 15.34
C LEU A 686 -4.89 -11.09 15.96
N ALA A 687 -3.71 -11.62 15.64
CA ALA A 687 -3.21 -12.88 16.19
C ALA A 687 -2.97 -12.81 17.71
N ALA A 688 -2.71 -11.62 18.25
CA ALA A 688 -2.58 -11.38 19.68
C ALA A 688 -3.92 -11.39 20.45
N LEU A 689 -5.04 -11.49 19.73
CA LEU A 689 -6.39 -11.58 20.29
C LEU A 689 -6.96 -12.99 20.16
N ARG A 690 -7.81 -13.34 21.12
CA ARG A 690 -8.70 -14.49 21.08
C ARG A 690 -10.14 -14.01 21.12
N ALA A 691 -11.04 -14.85 20.61
CA ALA A 691 -12.44 -14.51 20.49
C ALA A 691 -13.37 -15.66 20.87
N ALA A 692 -14.50 -15.32 21.50
CA ALA A 692 -15.72 -16.10 21.44
C ALA A 692 -16.65 -15.35 20.50
N TRP A 693 -17.00 -15.98 19.38
CA TRP A 693 -17.73 -15.32 18.29
C TRP A 693 -19.05 -16.01 18.04
N HIS A 694 -20.15 -15.27 17.90
CA HIS A 694 -21.47 -15.81 17.62
C HIS A 694 -22.12 -15.02 16.49
N ASP A 695 -22.14 -15.61 15.29
CA ASP A 695 -22.71 -15.01 14.08
C ASP A 695 -24.16 -15.48 13.84
N LEU A 696 -24.80 -14.96 12.79
CA LEU A 696 -26.19 -15.31 12.46
C LEU A 696 -26.35 -16.81 12.14
N PRO A 697 -25.51 -17.46 11.30
CA PRO A 697 -25.61 -18.90 11.04
C PRO A 697 -25.50 -19.77 12.30
N TRP A 698 -24.66 -19.37 13.26
CA TRP A 698 -24.57 -20.04 14.55
C TRP A 698 -25.83 -19.85 15.40
N LEU A 699 -26.39 -18.64 15.45
CA LEU A 699 -27.62 -18.37 16.19
C LEU A 699 -28.84 -19.09 15.58
N ASP A 700 -28.89 -19.25 14.26
CA ASP A 700 -29.89 -20.06 13.56
C ASP A 700 -29.79 -21.54 13.97
N PHE A 701 -28.57 -22.08 14.03
CA PHE A 701 -28.34 -23.43 14.53
C PHE A 701 -28.79 -23.57 15.99
N CYS A 702 -28.44 -22.63 16.87
CA CYS A 702 -28.88 -22.63 18.27
C CYS A 702 -30.41 -22.62 18.39
N ASP A 703 -31.12 -21.95 17.49
CA ASP A 703 -32.58 -21.86 17.53
C ASP A 703 -33.27 -23.21 17.28
N SER A 704 -32.60 -24.15 16.60
CA SER A 704 -33.09 -25.53 16.42
C SER A 704 -33.18 -26.33 17.73
N PHE A 705 -32.50 -25.88 18.79
CA PHE A 705 -32.51 -26.51 20.13
C PHE A 705 -33.50 -25.86 21.10
N ARG A 706 -34.24 -24.81 20.69
CA ARG A 706 -35.21 -24.13 21.57
C ARG A 706 -36.26 -25.12 22.08
N GLY A 707 -36.39 -25.19 23.41
CA GLY A 707 -37.37 -26.04 24.08
C GLY A 707 -36.94 -27.50 24.28
N ARG A 708 -35.73 -27.89 23.84
CA ARG A 708 -35.16 -29.21 24.13
C ARG A 708 -34.38 -29.16 25.45
N ALA A 709 -34.48 -30.21 26.26
CA ALA A 709 -33.61 -30.37 27.42
C ALA A 709 -32.17 -30.67 26.95
N PRO A 710 -31.13 -30.31 27.74
CA PRO A 710 -29.79 -30.83 27.50
C PRO A 710 -29.87 -32.36 27.45
N MET A 711 -29.36 -32.99 26.40
CA MET A 711 -29.30 -34.45 26.39
C MET A 711 -28.39 -34.87 27.53
N SER A 712 -28.96 -35.47 28.57
CA SER A 712 -28.16 -36.05 29.64
C SER A 712 -27.35 -37.21 29.03
N ALA A 713 -26.04 -37.20 29.24
CA ALA A 713 -25.21 -38.39 29.05
C ALA A 713 -25.89 -39.57 29.78
N GLY A 714 -26.49 -40.50 29.04
CA GLY A 714 -27.16 -41.67 29.60
C GLY A 714 -28.59 -41.98 29.13
N GLY A 715 -29.11 -41.38 28.06
CA GLY A 715 -30.38 -41.80 27.45
C GLY A 715 -30.17 -42.44 26.08
N THR A 716 -30.19 -43.76 26.01
CA THR A 716 -30.38 -44.50 24.75
C THR A 716 -31.83 -44.33 24.32
N GLU A 717 -32.07 -43.77 23.12
CA GLU A 717 -33.25 -44.04 22.28
C GLU A 717 -32.93 -43.77 20.81
#